data_AF-A0A7R9QJG5-F1
#
_entry.id   AF-A0A7R9QJG5-F1
#
_cell.length_a   1.000
_cell.length_b   1.000
_cell.length_c   1.000
_cell.angle_alpha   90.00
_cell.angle_beta   90.00
_cell.angle_gamma   90.00
#
_symmetry.space_group_name_H-M   'P 1'
#
loop_
_entity.id
_entity.type
_entity.pdbx_description
1 polymer ?
#
loop_
_entity_poly.entity_id
_entity_poly.type
_entity_poly.pdbx_seq_one_letter_code
_entity_poly.pdbx_strand_id
1 'polypeptide(L)'
;WKEWVTKVVITSPDDGCRVWHQILNETHFEPNVTIVRYKLLSDVCLGGLEIALYGDPNRKQVLARKVVTEDVWSERCVCRRHDWSYQMKCQQMAQQFTQIDSDLRFSPLDPRLSVSPIHWLSCVHTFNTSDGIDFDRVLAEMQTRFAPHKRSYSFCHYQIIDNEAYKQCFGEYVGFSQFMDEILRSLLSKTSLPDLEFVSNLGDWPLSDKRTEPPLPVFSWCGSNEFNDIVIPTYVNCLSSEVYVQNRPFGRQSMAFDHKKEMLFWRGRDSNEYRLKLVELSRNHTNLINASLTNFFFFRDQMEALGPKSPYIPFFEFFRYKYQMNIDGTVAAYRLPYLLAGNSLVFKQDSSYYEFFYNLLEPYVHYIPVHKELNDLIQSIDQVMQNPHKSHQIIANSRQLVLNNLLPEHIYCYHFNLFRKYSKLLTTRVQLRPQMMRVFNETDVCKCAPNLRHEHEFNAFCIVSQPKGRITVDILSVFGRQSMAFDHKKEMLFWRGRDSNEYRLKLVELSRKHTNLINASLTNFFFFRDQMEALGPKSPYIPFFEFFRYKYQMNIDGTVAAYRLPYLLAGNSLVFKQDSSYYEFFYNLLEPYVHYIPVHKELNDLMQSIDQVMQNPHKSHQIIANSRQLVLNNLLPEHIYCYHFNLFRKYSKLLTTRVQLRPQMMRVFNETDVCKCAPNLRHEHEL
;
A
#
# COMPACT_ATOMS: atom_id res chain seq x y z
N TRP A 1 -53.08 26.00 -22.78
CA TRP A 1 -53.47 24.97 -21.80
C TRP A 1 -52.29 24.03 -21.62
N LYS A 2 -51.40 24.33 -20.67
CA LYS A 2 -50.30 23.42 -20.31
C LYS A 2 -50.76 22.64 -19.10
N GLU A 3 -51.05 21.36 -19.30
CA GLU A 3 -51.37 20.45 -18.21
C GLU A 3 -50.06 20.20 -17.45
N TRP A 4 -49.91 20.83 -16.29
CA TRP A 4 -48.76 20.63 -15.41
C TRP A 4 -48.84 19.21 -14.86
N VAL A 5 -47.73 18.46 -14.88
CA VAL A 5 -47.67 17.15 -14.21
C VAL A 5 -47.81 17.38 -12.71
N THR A 6 -48.93 16.96 -12.13
CA THR A 6 -49.23 17.14 -10.71
C THR A 6 -48.95 15.88 -9.90
N LYS A 7 -48.88 14.72 -10.56
CA LYS A 7 -48.66 13.44 -9.89
C LYS A 7 -47.89 12.45 -10.76
N VAL A 8 -46.92 11.79 -10.14
CA VAL A 8 -46.21 10.62 -10.67
C VAL A 8 -46.65 9.43 -9.85
N VAL A 9 -46.88 8.29 -10.50
CA VAL A 9 -46.95 7.00 -9.82
C VAL A 9 -45.95 6.06 -10.47
N ILE A 10 -45.15 5.41 -9.62
CA ILE A 10 -44.23 4.35 -10.02
C ILE A 10 -44.71 3.07 -9.34
N THR A 11 -45.05 2.06 -10.14
CA THR A 11 -45.54 0.76 -9.68
C THR A 11 -44.64 -0.35 -10.20
N SER A 12 -44.54 -1.43 -9.44
CA SER A 12 -43.84 -2.65 -9.83
C SER A 12 -44.76 -3.86 -9.70
N PRO A 13 -44.58 -4.92 -10.49
CA PRO A 13 -45.23 -6.21 -10.26
C PRO A 13 -44.76 -6.90 -8.98
N ASP A 14 -43.60 -6.49 -8.44
CA ASP A 14 -43.05 -6.98 -7.18
C ASP A 14 -43.63 -6.19 -5.99
N ASP A 15 -44.46 -6.86 -5.17
CA ASP A 15 -45.07 -6.27 -3.96
C ASP A 15 -44.02 -5.80 -2.92
N GLY A 16 -42.79 -6.33 -3.00
CA GLY A 16 -41.66 -5.90 -2.18
C GLY A 16 -40.95 -4.62 -2.67
N CYS A 17 -41.25 -4.18 -3.90
CA CYS A 17 -40.59 -3.05 -4.53
C CYS A 17 -41.05 -1.71 -3.95
N ARG A 18 -40.20 -1.10 -3.14
CA ARG A 18 -40.38 0.26 -2.63
C ARG A 18 -39.61 1.28 -3.46
N VAL A 19 -40.33 2.23 -4.06
CA VAL A 19 -39.77 3.34 -4.83
C VAL A 19 -40.18 4.66 -4.21
N TRP A 20 -39.20 5.51 -3.89
CA TRP A 20 -39.44 6.90 -3.54
C TRP A 20 -39.37 7.75 -4.82
N HIS A 21 -40.19 8.80 -4.93
CA HIS A 21 -40.12 9.72 -6.07
C HIS A 21 -40.45 11.17 -5.69
N GLN A 22 -39.98 12.11 -6.51
CA GLN A 22 -40.22 13.54 -6.39
C GLN A 22 -40.35 14.16 -7.78
N ILE A 23 -41.34 15.03 -7.95
CA ILE A 23 -41.50 15.87 -9.15
C ILE A 23 -40.73 17.16 -8.91
N LEU A 24 -39.81 17.50 -9.80
CA LEU A 24 -39.07 18.76 -9.74
C LEU A 24 -39.76 19.77 -10.65
N ASN A 25 -40.63 20.59 -10.07
CA ASN A 25 -41.31 21.71 -10.73
C ASN A 25 -40.49 22.99 -10.54
N GLU A 26 -39.28 23.05 -11.11
CA GLU A 26 -38.46 24.26 -11.07
C GLU A 26 -38.72 25.16 -12.28
N THR A 27 -38.85 26.46 -12.04
CA THR A 27 -39.23 27.50 -13.01
C THR A 27 -38.14 27.85 -14.05
N HIS A 28 -37.03 27.11 -14.08
CA HIS A 28 -35.86 27.37 -14.94
C HIS A 28 -35.67 26.37 -16.10
N PHE A 29 -36.46 25.29 -16.16
CA PHE A 29 -36.42 24.35 -17.27
C PHE A 29 -37.34 24.78 -18.41
N GLU A 30 -37.06 24.31 -19.63
CA GLU A 30 -37.90 24.61 -20.78
C GLU A 30 -39.39 24.33 -20.48
N PRO A 31 -40.33 25.13 -21.02
CA PRO A 31 -41.72 25.14 -20.58
C PRO A 31 -42.54 23.85 -20.82
N ASN A 32 -41.90 22.76 -21.27
CA ASN A 32 -42.49 21.47 -21.64
C ASN A 32 -41.74 20.27 -21.01
N VAL A 33 -40.78 20.50 -20.10
CA VAL A 33 -40.00 19.42 -19.47
C VAL A 33 -40.47 19.22 -18.04
N THR A 34 -40.91 17.99 -17.71
CA THR A 34 -41.15 17.57 -16.32
C THR A 34 -40.06 16.60 -15.91
N ILE A 35 -39.29 16.95 -14.88
CA ILE A 35 -38.27 16.07 -14.32
C ILE A 35 -38.86 15.30 -13.15
N VAL A 36 -38.85 13.98 -13.26
CA VAL A 36 -39.27 13.07 -12.20
C VAL A 36 -38.04 12.36 -11.68
N ARG A 37 -37.69 12.65 -10.43
CA ARG A 37 -36.63 11.95 -9.70
C ARG A 37 -37.24 10.76 -8.99
N TYR A 38 -36.61 9.59 -9.08
CA TYR A 38 -37.02 8.42 -8.31
C TYR A 38 -35.81 7.68 -7.75
N LYS A 39 -36.02 6.92 -6.67
CA LYS A 39 -35.01 6.13 -5.99
C LYS A 39 -35.61 4.81 -5.53
N LEU A 40 -34.95 3.72 -5.89
CA LEU A 40 -35.24 2.39 -5.35
C LEU A 40 -34.79 2.35 -3.88
N LEU A 41 -35.74 2.06 -2.99
CA LEU A 41 -35.49 1.78 -1.57
C LEU A 41 -35.31 0.28 -1.29
N SER A 42 -35.45 -0.53 -2.34
CA SER A 42 -35.26 -1.98 -2.33
C SER A 42 -34.05 -2.30 -3.21
N ASP A 43 -33.30 -3.37 -2.89
CA ASP A 43 -32.06 -3.69 -3.61
C ASP A 43 -32.32 -4.08 -5.08
N VAL A 44 -33.52 -4.60 -5.35
CA VAL A 44 -34.07 -4.95 -6.66
C VAL A 44 -35.59 -4.73 -6.67
N CYS A 45 -36.15 -4.46 -7.85
CA CYS A 45 -37.57 -4.56 -8.16
C CYS A 45 -37.77 -5.53 -9.32
N LEU A 46 -38.31 -6.70 -9.03
CA LEU A 46 -38.45 -7.79 -10.00
C LEU A 46 -39.63 -7.55 -10.96
N GLY A 47 -39.47 -7.91 -12.23
CA GLY A 47 -40.50 -7.70 -13.27
C GLY A 47 -40.66 -6.25 -13.73
N GLY A 48 -39.76 -5.37 -13.29
CA GLY A 48 -39.63 -4.01 -13.79
C GLY A 48 -40.50 -2.95 -13.10
N LEU A 49 -40.62 -1.79 -13.77
CA LEU A 49 -41.31 -0.59 -13.25
C LEU A 49 -42.22 0.03 -14.31
N GLU A 50 -43.43 0.40 -13.92
CA GLU A 50 -44.30 1.29 -14.69
C GLU A 50 -44.28 2.68 -14.06
N ILE A 51 -43.93 3.70 -14.86
CA ILE A 51 -43.94 5.11 -14.48
C ILE A 51 -45.07 5.79 -15.25
N ALA A 52 -46.03 6.37 -14.54
CA ALA A 52 -47.16 7.08 -15.13
C ALA A 52 -47.27 8.52 -14.59
N LEU A 53 -47.36 9.49 -15.51
CA LEU A 53 -47.51 10.92 -15.25
C LEU A 53 -48.97 11.36 -15.41
N TYR A 54 -49.46 12.21 -14.53
CA TYR A 54 -50.85 12.67 -14.50
C TYR A 54 -50.92 14.19 -14.37
N GLY A 55 -51.87 14.80 -15.10
CA GLY A 55 -52.10 16.25 -15.09
C GLY A 55 -53.00 16.74 -13.95
N ASP A 56 -53.85 15.86 -13.42
CA ASP A 56 -54.82 16.18 -12.35
C ASP A 56 -54.58 15.32 -11.09
N PRO A 57 -54.48 15.92 -9.88
CA PRO A 57 -54.36 15.20 -8.61
C PRO A 57 -55.46 14.16 -8.34
N ASN A 58 -56.67 14.36 -8.89
CA ASN A 58 -57.86 13.53 -8.65
C ASN A 58 -58.12 12.48 -9.75
N ARG A 59 -57.30 12.48 -10.82
CA ARG A 59 -57.13 11.54 -11.96
C ARG A 59 -58.34 11.10 -12.81
N LYS A 60 -58.15 11.25 -14.14
CA LYS A 60 -58.15 10.12 -15.13
C LYS A 60 -57.20 10.30 -16.33
N GLN A 61 -56.66 11.50 -16.59
CA GLN A 61 -55.82 11.73 -17.77
C GLN A 61 -54.34 11.39 -17.50
N VAL A 62 -53.85 10.33 -18.15
CA VAL A 62 -52.42 9.98 -18.20
C VAL A 62 -51.77 10.85 -19.26
N LEU A 63 -50.77 11.65 -18.86
CA LEU A 63 -50.02 12.52 -19.77
C LEU A 63 -48.93 11.75 -20.51
N ALA A 64 -48.25 10.85 -19.80
CA ALA A 64 -47.23 9.97 -20.36
C ALA A 64 -47.06 8.72 -19.50
N ARG A 65 -46.68 7.61 -20.13
CA ARG A 65 -46.38 6.34 -19.49
C ARG A 65 -45.09 5.77 -20.05
N LYS A 66 -44.23 5.24 -19.17
CA LYS A 66 -43.05 4.46 -19.55
C LYS A 66 -43.02 3.18 -18.74
N VAL A 67 -42.87 2.06 -19.44
CA VAL A 67 -42.77 0.73 -18.84
C VAL A 67 -41.35 0.22 -19.05
N VAL A 68 -40.72 -0.18 -17.97
CA VAL A 68 -39.47 -0.95 -17.94
C VAL A 68 -39.89 -2.37 -17.60
N THR A 69 -39.67 -3.31 -18.52
CA THR A 69 -40.10 -4.70 -18.37
C THR A 69 -39.02 -5.60 -17.76
N GLU A 70 -37.81 -5.09 -17.58
CA GLU A 70 -36.66 -5.79 -17.00
C GLU A 70 -36.51 -5.42 -15.52
N ASP A 71 -35.91 -6.31 -14.74
CA ASP A 71 -35.63 -6.08 -13.31
C ASP A 71 -34.82 -4.79 -13.12
N VAL A 72 -35.27 -3.95 -12.18
CA VAL A 72 -34.60 -2.68 -11.91
C VAL A 72 -33.80 -2.81 -10.61
N TRP A 73 -32.48 -2.75 -10.73
CA TRP A 73 -31.55 -2.95 -9.63
C TRP A 73 -31.13 -1.62 -9.02
N SER A 74 -30.96 -1.59 -7.70
CA SER A 74 -30.25 -0.48 -7.09
C SER A 74 -28.76 -0.64 -7.40
N GLU A 75 -28.23 0.18 -8.30
CA GLU A 75 -26.78 0.30 -8.46
C GLU A 75 -26.22 0.96 -7.19
N ARG A 76 -25.81 0.14 -6.23
CA ARG A 76 -24.83 0.56 -5.24
C ARG A 76 -23.45 0.13 -5.74
N CYS A 77 -22.65 1.09 -6.20
CA CYS A 77 -21.23 1.02 -5.91
C CYS A 77 -21.09 0.82 -4.39
N VAL A 78 -20.73 -0.38 -3.95
CA VAL A 78 -20.50 -0.68 -2.54
C VAL A 78 -19.16 -0.05 -2.15
N CYS A 79 -19.10 1.27 -2.13
CA CYS A 79 -18.27 1.99 -1.19
C CYS A 79 -18.99 1.90 0.15
N ARG A 80 -18.94 0.72 0.79
CA ARG A 80 -19.12 0.72 2.23
C ARG A 80 -18.09 1.73 2.72
N ARG A 81 -18.55 2.76 3.44
CA ARG A 81 -17.75 3.53 4.39
C ARG A 81 -17.22 2.54 5.44
N HIS A 82 -16.42 1.56 5.03
CA HIS A 82 -15.53 0.91 5.94
C HIS A 82 -14.57 2.01 6.33
N ASP A 83 -14.60 2.36 7.59
CA ASP A 83 -13.58 3.20 8.17
C ASP A 83 -12.26 2.47 7.93
N TRP A 84 -11.52 2.92 6.92
CA TRP A 84 -10.24 2.32 6.54
C TRP A 84 -9.28 2.34 7.74
N SER A 85 -9.43 3.33 8.63
CA SER A 85 -8.70 3.39 9.89
C SER A 85 -9.12 2.28 10.87
N TYR A 86 -10.37 1.83 10.85
CA TYR A 86 -10.83 0.66 11.62
C TYR A 86 -10.32 -0.65 11.01
N GLN A 87 -10.39 -0.80 9.68
CA GLN A 87 -9.92 -2.01 9.00
C GLN A 87 -8.41 -2.24 9.16
N MET A 88 -7.62 -1.17 9.06
CA MET A 88 -6.17 -1.21 9.30
C MET A 88 -5.80 -1.15 10.79
N LYS A 89 -6.80 -1.10 11.69
CA LYS A 89 -6.61 -0.93 13.14
C LYS A 89 -5.74 0.28 13.51
N CYS A 90 -5.77 1.36 12.73
CA CYS A 90 -5.00 2.57 12.97
C CYS A 90 -5.27 3.19 14.36
N GLN A 91 -6.44 2.92 14.97
CA GLN A 91 -6.78 3.41 16.31
C GLN A 91 -5.89 2.82 17.42
N GLN A 92 -5.30 1.64 17.20
CA GLN A 92 -4.37 1.00 18.15
C GLN A 92 -2.95 1.60 18.08
N MET A 93 -2.72 2.58 17.20
CA MET A 93 -1.40 3.09 16.81
C MET A 93 -1.15 4.54 17.24
N ALA A 94 -1.89 5.04 18.24
CA ALA A 94 -1.91 6.45 18.62
C ALA A 94 -0.52 7.06 18.89
N GLN A 95 0.42 6.28 19.42
CA GLN A 95 1.79 6.74 19.71
C GLN A 95 2.56 7.16 18.45
N GLN A 96 2.34 6.52 17.29
CA GLN A 96 3.02 6.85 16.03
C GLN A 96 2.64 8.23 15.49
N PHE A 97 1.45 8.71 15.81
CA PHE A 97 0.94 9.98 15.28
C PHE A 97 1.41 11.19 16.09
N THR A 98 2.18 10.99 17.15
CA THR A 98 2.77 12.06 17.96
C THR A 98 3.74 12.92 17.15
N GLN A 99 4.46 12.33 16.19
CA GLN A 99 5.32 13.08 15.28
C GLN A 99 4.50 13.99 14.37
N ILE A 100 3.38 13.48 13.82
CA ILE A 100 2.44 14.30 13.03
C ILE A 100 1.98 15.50 13.85
N ASP A 101 1.60 15.27 15.10
CA ASP A 101 1.17 16.37 15.98
C ASP A 101 2.29 17.34 16.29
N SER A 102 3.54 16.88 16.40
CA SER A 102 4.71 17.75 16.57
C SER A 102 4.95 18.61 15.33
N ASP A 103 4.98 17.99 14.14
CA ASP A 103 5.31 18.66 12.89
C ASP A 103 4.23 19.65 12.45
N LEU A 104 2.96 19.34 12.73
CA LEU A 104 1.84 20.24 12.42
C LEU A 104 1.71 21.38 13.43
N ARG A 105 2.32 21.28 14.63
CA ARG A 105 2.44 22.38 15.60
C ARG A 105 3.62 23.26 15.21
N PHE A 106 3.44 24.14 14.22
CA PHE A 106 4.42 25.16 13.83
C PHE A 106 4.71 26.12 15.00
N SER A 107 5.55 25.74 15.97
CA SER A 107 5.87 26.54 17.16
C SER A 107 7.37 26.46 17.49
N PRO A 108 7.99 27.52 18.04
CA PRO A 108 9.44 27.57 18.19
C PRO A 108 9.90 26.82 19.45
N LEU A 109 10.98 26.07 19.24
CA LEU A 109 12.03 25.65 20.18
C LEU A 109 11.63 24.91 21.47
N ASP A 110 12.33 23.79 21.69
CA ASP A 110 12.34 22.97 22.90
C ASP A 110 12.75 23.81 24.13
N PRO A 111 11.97 23.82 25.24
CA PRO A 111 12.33 24.50 26.48
C PRO A 111 13.61 23.96 27.15
N ARG A 112 14.17 22.83 26.69
CA ARG A 112 15.33 22.17 27.31
C ARG A 112 16.68 22.64 26.78
N LEU A 113 16.72 23.53 25.79
CA LEU A 113 17.96 24.16 25.32
C LEU A 113 18.21 25.45 26.13
N SER A 114 18.86 25.30 27.28
CA SER A 114 19.36 26.43 28.07
C SER A 114 20.54 27.10 27.35
N VAL A 115 20.27 28.11 26.53
CA VAL A 115 21.29 29.02 26.02
C VAL A 115 21.01 30.42 26.54
N SER A 116 22.07 31.07 27.04
CA SER A 116 22.07 32.30 27.83
C SER A 116 21.17 33.44 27.29
N PRO A 117 20.40 34.12 28.15
CA PRO A 117 19.38 35.09 27.73
C PRO A 117 19.98 36.50 27.58
N ILE A 118 20.63 36.79 26.44
CA ILE A 118 20.87 38.18 26.02
C ILE A 118 20.70 38.26 24.49
N HIS A 119 19.67 39.01 24.03
CA HIS A 119 19.34 39.39 22.64
C HIS A 119 18.35 38.58 21.78
N TRP A 120 17.18 38.14 22.28
CA TRP A 120 16.08 37.67 21.39
C TRP A 120 14.67 38.10 21.81
N LEU A 121 14.42 39.41 21.95
CA LEU A 121 13.10 39.95 22.31
C LEU A 121 12.41 40.76 21.20
N SER A 122 12.71 40.53 19.91
CA SER A 122 12.11 41.36 18.85
C SER A 122 11.58 40.69 17.59
N CYS A 123 11.85 39.42 17.27
CA CYS A 123 11.35 38.81 16.03
C CYS A 123 11.01 37.32 16.18
N VAL A 124 9.94 36.99 16.91
CA VAL A 124 9.31 35.65 16.81
C VAL A 124 7.82 35.85 16.59
N HIS A 125 7.43 36.08 15.33
CA HIS A 125 6.05 35.83 14.95
C HIS A 125 5.88 34.32 14.77
N THR A 126 5.46 33.67 15.85
CA THR A 126 5.02 32.28 15.84
C THR A 126 3.85 32.12 14.88
N PHE A 127 3.96 31.22 13.92
CA PHE A 127 2.84 30.77 13.11
C PHE A 127 1.92 29.93 13.98
N ASN A 128 0.98 30.58 14.69
CA ASN A 128 0.07 29.85 15.56
C ASN A 128 -0.84 28.99 14.67
N THR A 129 -0.87 27.67 14.90
CA THR A 129 -1.75 26.74 14.16
C THR A 129 -3.23 27.10 14.21
N SER A 130 -3.62 28.02 15.11
CA SER A 130 -4.95 28.64 15.15
C SER A 130 -5.31 29.43 13.90
N ASP A 131 -4.31 29.95 13.17
CA ASP A 131 -4.52 30.87 12.04
C ASP A 131 -4.66 30.12 10.70
N GLY A 132 -4.33 28.82 10.71
CA GLY A 132 -4.39 27.91 9.56
C GLY A 132 -3.36 28.21 8.46
N ILE A 133 -3.36 27.37 7.42
CA ILE A 133 -2.39 27.37 6.31
C ILE A 133 -3.04 27.99 5.09
N ASP A 134 -2.57 29.19 4.72
CA ASP A 134 -2.86 29.82 3.44
C ASP A 134 -1.93 29.21 2.36
N PHE A 135 -2.48 28.30 1.55
CA PHE A 135 -1.67 27.59 0.57
C PHE A 135 -1.28 28.46 -0.64
N ASP A 136 -2.03 29.52 -0.96
CA ASP A 136 -1.66 30.45 -2.03
C ASP A 136 -0.33 31.14 -1.68
N ARG A 137 -0.20 31.58 -0.43
CA ARG A 137 1.05 32.14 0.10
C ARG A 137 2.17 31.10 0.10
N VAL A 138 1.91 29.86 0.56
CA VAL A 138 2.91 28.78 0.59
C VAL A 138 3.44 28.49 -0.81
N LEU A 139 2.56 28.35 -1.80
CA LEU A 139 2.96 28.06 -3.18
C LEU A 139 3.77 29.20 -3.79
N ALA A 140 3.37 30.46 -3.55
CA ALA A 140 4.12 31.63 -4.01
C ALA A 140 5.54 31.66 -3.42
N GLU A 141 5.68 31.46 -2.10
CA GLU A 141 6.98 31.40 -1.42
C GLU A 141 7.84 30.23 -1.94
N MET A 142 7.25 29.06 -2.17
CA MET A 142 7.98 27.92 -2.75
C MET A 142 8.50 28.21 -4.17
N GLN A 143 7.68 28.87 -4.99
CA GLN A 143 8.05 29.27 -6.34
C GLN A 143 9.10 30.38 -6.36
N THR A 144 9.08 31.32 -5.42
CA THR A 144 10.07 32.38 -5.33
C THR A 144 11.41 31.86 -4.79
N ARG A 145 11.39 31.04 -3.73
CA ARG A 145 12.61 30.60 -3.03
C ARG A 145 13.34 29.46 -3.73
N PHE A 146 12.63 28.49 -4.28
CA PHE A 146 13.24 27.22 -4.72
C PHE A 146 13.15 26.97 -6.23
N ALA A 147 12.03 27.32 -6.88
CA ALA A 147 11.83 27.03 -8.30
C ALA A 147 12.86 27.66 -9.27
N PRO A 148 13.51 28.82 -8.99
CA PRO A 148 14.56 29.36 -9.86
C PRO A 148 15.82 28.47 -9.87
N HIS A 149 16.09 27.74 -8.79
CA HIS A 149 17.28 26.93 -8.61
C HIS A 149 17.05 25.47 -9.04
N LYS A 150 16.67 25.28 -10.30
CA LYS A 150 16.17 24.00 -10.86
C LYS A 150 17.11 22.79 -10.68
N ARG A 151 18.41 23.01 -10.53
CA ARG A 151 19.42 21.95 -10.30
C ARG A 151 19.61 21.58 -8.84
N SER A 152 19.31 22.51 -7.93
CA SER A 152 19.53 22.33 -6.49
C SER A 152 18.29 21.80 -5.80
N TYR A 153 17.11 22.23 -6.23
CA TYR A 153 15.85 21.86 -5.61
C TYR A 153 14.89 21.24 -6.61
N SER A 154 14.15 20.24 -6.14
CA SER A 154 13.04 19.65 -6.88
C SER A 154 11.92 19.34 -5.89
N PHE A 155 10.71 19.78 -6.22
CA PHE A 155 9.52 19.56 -5.40
C PHE A 155 8.30 19.41 -6.30
N CYS A 156 7.25 18.78 -5.79
CA CYS A 156 5.95 18.75 -6.45
C CYS A 156 4.88 19.35 -5.55
N HIS A 157 4.10 20.23 -6.13
CA HIS A 157 2.83 20.67 -5.61
C HIS A 157 1.78 19.58 -5.95
N TYR A 158 1.07 19.06 -4.95
CA TYR A 158 -0.01 18.09 -5.11
C TYR A 158 -1.36 18.68 -4.68
N GLN A 159 -2.40 18.31 -5.41
CA GLN A 159 -3.80 18.51 -5.05
C GLN A 159 -4.51 17.17 -5.02
N ILE A 160 -5.30 16.93 -3.99
CA ILE A 160 -6.31 15.87 -3.94
C ILE A 160 -7.66 16.57 -3.94
N ILE A 161 -8.48 16.30 -4.95
CA ILE A 161 -9.82 16.89 -5.11
C ILE A 161 -10.76 15.78 -5.52
N ASP A 162 -11.86 15.61 -4.79
CA ASP A 162 -12.84 14.55 -5.07
C ASP A 162 -12.20 13.16 -5.15
N ASN A 163 -11.22 12.92 -4.26
CA ASN A 163 -10.42 11.70 -4.19
C ASN A 163 -9.56 11.42 -5.43
N GLU A 164 -9.28 12.42 -6.25
CA GLU A 164 -8.37 12.36 -7.40
C GLU A 164 -7.12 13.19 -7.12
N ALA A 165 -5.94 12.62 -7.40
CA ALA A 165 -4.67 13.33 -7.23
C ALA A 165 -4.20 14.00 -8.52
N TYR A 166 -3.71 15.22 -8.35
CA TYR A 166 -3.10 16.07 -9.37
C TYR A 166 -1.76 16.58 -8.86
N LYS A 167 -0.82 16.86 -9.76
CA LYS A 167 0.49 17.40 -9.41
C LYS A 167 1.06 18.34 -10.44
N GLN A 168 1.88 19.26 -9.97
CA GLN A 168 2.79 20.06 -10.78
C GLN A 168 4.17 20.03 -10.12
N CYS A 169 5.20 19.66 -10.86
CA CYS A 169 6.55 19.55 -10.34
C CYS A 169 7.47 20.66 -10.85
N PHE A 170 8.38 21.08 -9.99
CA PHE A 170 9.35 22.14 -10.23
C PHE A 170 10.76 21.57 -10.03
N GLY A 171 11.69 21.95 -10.90
CA GLY A 171 13.09 21.46 -10.89
C GLY A 171 13.42 20.53 -12.06
N GLU A 172 14.71 20.18 -12.19
CA GLU A 172 15.24 19.31 -13.26
C GLU A 172 15.07 17.82 -12.93
N TYR A 173 15.10 17.45 -11.63
CA TYR A 173 15.14 16.06 -11.16
C TYR A 173 13.84 15.66 -10.44
N VAL A 174 12.75 15.53 -11.19
CA VAL A 174 11.40 15.27 -10.62
C VAL A 174 10.99 13.80 -10.57
N GLY A 175 11.87 12.88 -10.97
CA GLY A 175 11.58 11.44 -11.07
C GLY A 175 11.26 10.76 -9.73
N PHE A 176 11.73 11.32 -8.61
CA PHE A 176 11.41 10.83 -7.27
C PHE A 176 9.94 11.03 -6.87
N SER A 177 9.18 11.84 -7.63
CA SER A 177 7.73 12.01 -7.42
C SER A 177 6.95 10.70 -7.49
N GLN A 178 7.45 9.71 -8.23
CA GLN A 178 6.84 8.37 -8.34
C GLN A 178 6.58 7.70 -6.98
N PHE A 179 7.38 7.99 -5.95
CA PHE A 179 7.21 7.39 -4.63
C PHE A 179 5.99 7.94 -3.89
N MET A 180 5.78 9.26 -3.98
CA MET A 180 4.56 9.89 -3.48
C MET A 180 3.35 9.47 -4.33
N ASP A 181 3.50 9.43 -5.66
CA ASP A 181 2.45 8.97 -6.57
C ASP A 181 1.95 7.57 -6.17
N GLU A 182 2.83 6.60 -5.94
CA GLU A 182 2.42 5.23 -5.61
C GLU A 182 1.74 5.13 -4.22
N ILE A 183 2.16 5.94 -3.25
CA ILE A 183 1.47 6.02 -1.94
C ILE A 183 0.07 6.60 -2.12
N LEU A 184 -0.06 7.71 -2.83
CA LEU A 184 -1.36 8.32 -3.13
C LEU A 184 -2.23 7.36 -3.94
N ARG A 185 -1.68 6.62 -4.91
CA ARG A 185 -2.39 5.59 -5.69
C ARG A 185 -2.96 4.51 -4.78
N SER A 186 -2.13 4.01 -3.88
CA SER A 186 -2.50 2.96 -2.93
C SER A 186 -3.55 3.43 -1.93
N LEU A 187 -3.45 4.66 -1.42
CA LEU A 187 -4.42 5.23 -0.48
C LEU A 187 -5.75 5.54 -1.16
N LEU A 188 -5.74 6.32 -2.24
CA LEU A 188 -6.96 6.79 -2.92
C LEU A 188 -7.77 5.64 -3.54
N SER A 189 -7.13 4.51 -3.86
CA SER A 189 -7.83 3.29 -4.30
C SER A 189 -8.47 2.48 -3.17
N LYS A 190 -8.09 2.71 -1.91
CA LYS A 190 -8.55 1.94 -0.74
C LYS A 190 -9.43 2.75 0.21
N THR A 191 -9.32 4.08 0.17
CA THR A 191 -10.05 5.00 1.04
C THR A 191 -10.27 6.34 0.36
N SER A 192 -11.22 7.12 0.90
CA SER A 192 -11.37 8.52 0.55
C SER A 192 -10.46 9.39 1.42
N LEU A 193 -9.73 10.31 0.79
CA LEU A 193 -9.03 11.42 1.45
C LEU A 193 -9.84 12.71 1.30
N PRO A 194 -9.75 13.65 2.26
CA PRO A 194 -10.33 14.98 2.12
C PRO A 194 -9.63 15.76 1.01
N ASP A 195 -10.31 16.78 0.50
CA ASP A 195 -9.67 17.74 -0.40
C ASP A 195 -8.46 18.35 0.32
N LEU A 196 -7.32 18.31 -0.36
CA LEU A 196 -6.01 18.56 0.23
C LEU A 196 -5.09 19.19 -0.79
N GLU A 197 -4.30 20.15 -0.36
CA GLU A 197 -3.28 20.81 -1.18
C GLU A 197 -1.97 20.89 -0.39
N PHE A 198 -0.86 20.37 -0.93
CA PHE A 198 0.41 20.27 -0.21
C PHE A 198 1.63 20.28 -1.14
N VAL A 199 2.81 20.56 -0.58
CA VAL A 199 4.09 20.47 -1.28
C VAL A 199 4.89 19.28 -0.75
N SER A 200 5.35 18.42 -1.66
CA SER A 200 6.30 17.35 -1.37
C SER A 200 7.68 17.70 -1.93
N ASN A 201 8.65 17.79 -1.05
CA ASN A 201 10.06 17.83 -1.41
C ASN A 201 10.47 16.49 -2.05
N LEU A 202 11.28 16.55 -3.11
CA LEU A 202 11.82 15.35 -3.78
C LEU A 202 13.30 15.12 -3.47
N GLY A 203 13.99 16.11 -2.90
CA GLY A 203 15.38 16.00 -2.49
C GLY A 203 15.55 15.31 -1.14
N ASP A 204 16.80 14.97 -0.82
CA ASP A 204 17.14 14.39 0.49
C ASP A 204 17.08 15.45 1.61
N TRP A 205 17.54 16.67 1.35
CA TRP A 205 17.62 17.76 2.33
C TRP A 205 16.26 18.42 2.60
N PRO A 206 15.89 18.67 3.87
CA PRO A 206 14.72 19.48 4.20
C PRO A 206 14.85 20.92 3.70
N LEU A 207 13.73 21.62 3.46
CA LEU A 207 13.70 22.91 2.76
C LEU A 207 13.28 24.09 3.63
N SER A 208 12.42 23.89 4.62
CA SER A 208 11.85 24.97 5.43
C SER A 208 12.74 25.30 6.64
N ASP A 209 13.86 25.99 6.40
CA ASP A 209 14.79 26.44 7.44
C ASP A 209 14.09 27.31 8.51
N LYS A 210 14.29 26.99 9.80
CA LYS A 210 13.71 27.73 10.94
C LYS A 210 14.15 29.18 11.06
N ARG A 211 15.24 29.57 10.38
CA ARG A 211 15.77 30.94 10.35
C ARG A 211 15.10 31.80 9.29
N THR A 212 14.29 31.21 8.40
CA THR A 212 13.70 31.92 7.26
C THR A 212 12.21 32.05 7.43
N GLU A 213 11.72 33.29 7.44
CA GLU A 213 10.30 33.63 7.58
C GLU A 213 9.63 33.94 6.22
N PRO A 214 8.34 33.61 6.01
CA PRO A 214 7.54 32.68 6.83
C PRO A 214 8.05 31.23 6.78
N PRO A 215 7.76 30.41 7.81
CA PRO A 215 7.93 28.96 7.75
C PRO A 215 7.02 28.35 6.69
N LEU A 216 7.47 27.26 6.06
CA LEU A 216 6.73 26.60 4.97
C LEU A 216 6.38 25.16 5.35
N PRO A 217 5.12 24.74 5.18
CA PRO A 217 4.66 23.38 5.47
C PRO A 217 5.06 22.40 4.35
N VAL A 218 6.36 22.07 4.27
CA VAL A 218 6.91 21.20 3.23
C VAL A 218 7.00 19.76 3.72
N PHE A 219 6.47 18.80 2.95
CA PHE A 219 6.55 17.39 3.29
C PHE A 219 7.89 16.84 2.80
N SER A 220 8.71 16.31 3.72
CA SER A 220 10.07 15.83 3.42
C SER A 220 10.31 14.43 4.00
N TRP A 221 11.20 13.67 3.36
CA TRP A 221 11.57 12.32 3.79
C TRP A 221 12.36 12.29 5.10
N CYS A 222 12.98 13.41 5.46
CA CYS A 222 13.80 13.58 6.65
C CYS A 222 13.46 14.90 7.32
N GLY A 223 13.32 14.89 8.65
CA GLY A 223 13.24 16.08 9.49
C GLY A 223 14.59 16.46 10.07
N SER A 224 14.67 17.67 10.60
CA SER A 224 15.81 18.14 11.38
C SER A 224 15.38 19.15 12.43
N ASN A 225 16.13 19.23 13.53
CA ASN A 225 15.89 20.25 14.56
C ASN A 225 16.03 21.69 14.04
N GLU A 226 16.66 21.88 12.88
CA GLU A 226 16.88 23.16 12.21
C GLU A 226 15.80 23.53 11.17
N PHE A 227 14.89 22.60 10.86
CA PHE A 227 13.89 22.76 9.79
C PHE A 227 12.47 22.50 10.31
N ASN A 228 11.49 23.15 9.67
CA ASN A 228 10.07 23.02 9.96
C ASN A 228 9.34 22.03 9.04
N ASP A 229 10.09 21.29 8.21
CA ASP A 229 9.52 20.29 7.31
C ASP A 229 8.70 19.23 8.07
N ILE A 230 7.57 18.86 7.49
CA ILE A 230 6.69 17.81 7.98
C ILE A 230 7.25 16.47 7.51
N VAL A 231 7.58 15.59 8.44
CA VAL A 231 8.26 14.33 8.11
C VAL A 231 7.26 13.28 7.68
N ILE A 232 7.51 12.69 6.51
CA ILE A 232 6.77 11.55 5.97
C ILE A 232 7.65 10.28 5.94
N PRO A 233 7.05 9.08 6.02
CA PRO A 233 7.78 7.85 5.82
C PRO A 233 8.56 7.85 4.50
N THR A 234 9.81 7.42 4.57
CA THR A 234 10.75 7.48 3.45
C THR A 234 10.30 6.60 2.28
N TYR A 235 10.74 6.92 1.06
CA TYR A 235 10.44 6.09 -0.11
C TYR A 235 10.91 4.63 0.02
N VAL A 236 11.95 4.38 0.83
CA VAL A 236 12.43 3.02 1.14
C VAL A 236 11.39 2.27 1.98
N ASN A 237 10.71 2.95 2.90
CA ASN A 237 9.62 2.42 3.70
C ASN A 237 8.32 2.28 2.87
N CYS A 238 8.14 3.10 1.83
CA CYS A 238 6.99 3.03 0.93
C CYS A 238 7.07 1.89 -0.09
N LEU A 239 8.27 1.51 -0.53
CA LEU A 239 8.53 0.33 -1.38
C LEU A 239 8.50 -1.01 -0.61
N SER A 240 8.21 -0.96 0.68
CA SER A 240 8.67 -1.96 1.64
C SER A 240 7.91 -3.28 1.66
N SER A 241 6.84 -3.47 0.90
CA SER A 241 6.34 -4.84 0.69
C SER A 241 7.41 -5.69 -0.01
N GLU A 242 8.16 -5.14 -0.96
CA GLU A 242 9.29 -5.85 -1.57
C GLU A 242 10.53 -5.84 -0.69
N VAL A 243 10.85 -4.73 -0.02
CA VAL A 243 12.08 -4.65 0.78
C VAL A 243 11.98 -5.48 2.06
N TYR A 244 10.86 -5.51 2.78
CA TYR A 244 10.66 -6.42 3.91
C TYR A 244 10.62 -7.89 3.47
N VAL A 245 10.04 -8.21 2.30
CA VAL A 245 9.97 -9.59 1.77
C VAL A 245 11.30 -10.05 1.14
N GLN A 246 12.07 -9.16 0.51
CA GLN A 246 13.38 -9.43 -0.10
C GLN A 246 14.50 -9.41 0.95
N ASN A 247 14.50 -8.44 1.87
CA ASN A 247 15.52 -8.34 2.93
C ASN A 247 15.20 -9.21 4.14
N ARG A 248 13.95 -9.67 4.31
CA ARG A 248 13.47 -10.57 5.39
C ARG A 248 14.17 -10.30 6.73
N PRO A 249 14.15 -9.06 7.26
CA PRO A 249 14.91 -8.75 8.45
C PRO A 249 14.50 -9.65 9.62
N PHE A 250 13.24 -10.11 9.69
CA PHE A 250 12.78 -11.06 10.69
C PHE A 250 12.99 -12.55 10.35
N GLY A 251 13.19 -12.91 9.08
CA GLY A 251 13.01 -14.30 8.59
C GLY A 251 14.25 -15.01 8.05
N ARG A 252 15.41 -14.32 7.92
CA ARG A 252 16.64 -14.92 7.34
C ARG A 252 17.90 -14.69 8.18
N GLN A 253 17.74 -14.36 9.45
CA GLN A 253 18.87 -14.17 10.36
C GLN A 253 19.46 -15.54 10.72
N SER A 254 20.50 -15.93 10.00
CA SER A 254 21.16 -17.23 10.10
C SER A 254 22.16 -17.34 11.26
N MET A 255 22.07 -16.46 12.26
CA MET A 255 23.00 -16.49 13.39
C MET A 255 22.41 -15.84 14.65
N ALA A 256 22.40 -16.58 15.76
CA ALA A 256 22.06 -16.10 17.11
C ALA A 256 23.07 -15.06 17.53
N PHE A 257 22.63 -14.07 18.30
CA PHE A 257 23.45 -12.96 18.77
C PHE A 257 24.79 -13.43 19.37
N ASP A 258 24.76 -14.46 20.23
CA ASP A 258 25.96 -14.95 20.92
C ASP A 258 26.99 -15.60 20.00
N HIS A 259 26.57 -16.07 18.81
CA HIS A 259 27.45 -16.69 17.82
C HIS A 259 27.96 -15.71 16.75
N LYS A 260 27.48 -14.47 16.76
CA LYS A 260 27.95 -13.43 15.85
C LYS A 260 29.37 -12.99 16.21
N LYS A 261 30.08 -12.45 15.22
CA LYS A 261 31.39 -11.82 15.44
C LYS A 261 31.23 -10.64 16.39
N GLU A 262 32.00 -10.62 17.47
CA GLU A 262 31.99 -9.57 18.50
C GLU A 262 32.73 -8.32 18.03
N MET A 263 32.13 -7.65 17.04
CA MET A 263 32.65 -6.45 16.43
C MET A 263 31.50 -5.57 15.97
N LEU A 264 31.77 -4.28 15.88
CA LEU A 264 30.91 -3.31 15.22
C LEU A 264 31.12 -3.32 13.72
N PHE A 265 30.03 -3.33 12.97
CA PHE A 265 30.05 -3.43 11.52
C PHE A 265 29.33 -2.27 10.85
N TRP A 266 29.91 -1.80 9.74
CA TRP A 266 29.31 -0.80 8.89
C TRP A 266 29.82 -0.84 7.45
N ARG A 267 28.93 -0.58 6.48
CA ARG A 267 29.28 -0.31 5.08
C ARG A 267 28.41 0.80 4.53
N GLY A 268 29.01 1.74 3.81
CA GLY A 268 28.27 2.81 3.15
C GLY A 268 29.15 3.71 2.30
N ARG A 269 28.56 4.75 1.71
CA ARG A 269 29.27 5.78 0.94
C ARG A 269 29.77 6.91 1.84
N ASP A 270 30.69 7.69 1.32
CA ASP A 270 31.38 8.84 1.90
C ASP A 270 30.50 10.10 1.94
N SER A 271 29.23 9.98 2.32
CA SER A 271 28.27 11.08 2.24
C SER A 271 28.35 12.08 3.41
N ASN A 272 29.26 11.88 4.36
CA ASN A 272 29.44 12.69 5.57
C ASN A 272 30.82 12.42 6.18
N GLU A 273 31.51 13.45 6.67
CA GLU A 273 32.81 13.38 7.36
C GLU A 273 32.82 12.41 8.55
N TYR A 274 31.73 12.30 9.30
CA TYR A 274 31.64 11.34 10.41
C TYR A 274 31.78 9.88 9.96
N ARG A 275 31.42 9.56 8.71
CA ARG A 275 31.64 8.23 8.12
C ARG A 275 33.11 7.98 7.81
N LEU A 276 33.86 9.01 7.44
CA LEU A 276 35.30 8.92 7.24
C LEU A 276 35.98 8.68 8.59
N LYS A 277 35.58 9.43 9.63
CA LYS A 277 36.02 9.23 11.01
C LYS A 277 35.75 7.82 11.54
N LEU A 278 34.57 7.24 11.24
CA LEU A 278 34.26 5.86 11.60
C LEU A 278 35.23 4.86 10.92
N VAL A 279 35.61 5.09 9.66
CA VAL A 279 36.56 4.23 8.94
C VAL A 279 37.99 4.42 9.46
N GLU A 280 38.37 5.64 9.84
CA GLU A 280 39.63 5.92 10.53
C GLU A 280 39.70 5.17 11.87
N LEU A 281 38.66 5.27 12.72
CA LEU A 281 38.54 4.50 13.96
C LEU A 281 38.62 2.99 13.70
N SER A 282 38.00 2.50 12.63
CA SER A 282 38.08 1.08 12.25
C SER A 282 39.48 0.59 11.93
N ARG A 283 40.35 1.47 11.44
CA ARG A 283 41.74 1.15 11.11
C ARG A 283 42.64 1.16 12.34
N ASN A 284 42.35 2.05 13.28
CA ASN A 284 43.06 2.10 14.56
C ASN A 284 42.62 1.00 15.52
N HIS A 285 41.38 0.49 15.37
CA HIS A 285 40.78 -0.53 16.22
C HIS A 285 40.19 -1.70 15.42
N THR A 286 41.04 -2.34 14.60
CA THR A 286 40.63 -3.44 13.69
C THR A 286 40.06 -4.68 14.39
N ASN A 287 40.35 -4.84 15.68
CA ASN A 287 39.80 -5.89 16.54
C ASN A 287 38.38 -5.60 17.02
N LEU A 288 37.96 -4.32 17.06
CA LEU A 288 36.64 -3.90 17.58
C LEU A 288 35.67 -3.49 16.47
N ILE A 289 36.19 -2.87 15.40
CA ILE A 289 35.37 -2.24 14.37
C ILE A 289 35.78 -2.76 12.99
N ASN A 290 34.77 -3.11 12.19
CA ASN A 290 34.88 -3.44 10.79
C ASN A 290 33.97 -2.50 9.97
N ALA A 291 34.49 -1.31 9.66
CA ALA A 291 33.82 -0.30 8.86
C ALA A 291 34.65 0.07 7.62
N SER A 292 34.00 0.22 6.48
CA SER A 292 34.68 0.67 5.25
C SER A 292 33.72 1.34 4.28
N LEU A 293 34.27 2.22 3.43
CA LEU A 293 33.53 2.90 2.39
C LEU A 293 33.35 2.01 1.16
N THR A 294 32.14 1.98 0.59
CA THR A 294 31.83 1.22 -0.63
C THR A 294 32.10 2.02 -1.90
N ASN A 295 32.10 3.34 -1.79
CA ASN A 295 32.41 4.26 -2.88
C ASN A 295 32.86 5.61 -2.31
N PHE A 296 33.73 6.30 -3.06
CA PHE A 296 34.18 7.66 -2.78
C PHE A 296 33.64 8.58 -3.87
N PHE A 297 32.59 9.33 -3.55
CA PHE A 297 31.95 10.27 -4.46
C PHE A 297 32.23 11.72 -4.09
N PHE A 298 32.12 12.05 -2.80
CA PHE A 298 32.25 13.41 -2.25
C PHE A 298 33.70 13.71 -1.79
N PHE A 299 34.42 12.71 -1.29
CA PHE A 299 35.77 12.82 -0.73
C PHE A 299 36.76 11.93 -1.49
N ARG A 300 36.87 12.16 -2.81
CA ARG A 300 37.66 11.29 -3.71
C ARG A 300 39.16 11.29 -3.38
N ASP A 301 39.66 12.42 -2.91
CA ASP A 301 41.01 12.67 -2.43
C ASP A 301 41.37 11.86 -1.17
N GLN A 302 40.37 11.50 -0.35
CA GLN A 302 40.58 10.74 0.88
C GLN A 302 40.77 9.23 0.66
N MET A 303 40.64 8.74 -0.59
CA MET A 303 40.72 7.31 -0.89
C MET A 303 42.10 6.71 -0.59
N GLU A 304 43.19 7.42 -0.87
CA GLU A 304 44.54 6.93 -0.55
C GLU A 304 44.75 6.84 0.96
N ALA A 305 44.30 7.87 1.69
CA ALA A 305 44.42 7.94 3.14
C ALA A 305 43.55 6.89 3.85
N LEU A 306 42.30 6.66 3.40
CA LEU A 306 41.30 5.76 4.03
C LEU A 306 41.20 4.37 3.38
N GLY A 307 42.00 4.11 2.34
CA GLY A 307 42.18 2.82 1.71
C GLY A 307 41.15 2.46 0.65
N PRO A 308 41.32 1.28 0.02
CA PRO A 308 40.52 0.93 -1.13
C PRO A 308 39.05 0.75 -0.75
N LYS A 309 38.16 1.10 -1.69
CA LYS A 309 36.73 0.84 -1.57
C LYS A 309 36.47 -0.66 -1.33
N SER A 310 35.55 -0.96 -0.42
CA SER A 310 35.04 -2.32 -0.22
C SER A 310 33.96 -2.65 -1.26
N PRO A 311 33.87 -3.90 -1.74
CA PRO A 311 32.73 -4.33 -2.53
C PRO A 311 31.42 -4.19 -1.74
N TYR A 312 30.32 -4.15 -2.49
CA TYR A 312 28.97 -4.20 -1.92
C TYR A 312 28.78 -5.50 -1.13
N ILE A 313 28.28 -5.38 0.10
CA ILE A 313 27.92 -6.50 0.96
C ILE A 313 26.39 -6.55 1.03
N PRO A 314 25.76 -7.69 0.72
CA PRO A 314 24.32 -7.85 0.87
C PRO A 314 23.87 -7.54 2.31
N PHE A 315 22.76 -6.82 2.47
CA PHE A 315 22.35 -6.30 3.77
C PHE A 315 22.20 -7.39 4.85
N PHE A 316 21.76 -8.60 4.50
CA PHE A 316 21.60 -9.70 5.45
C PHE A 316 22.94 -10.20 6.05
N GLU A 317 24.06 -10.03 5.34
CA GLU A 317 25.40 -10.40 5.84
C GLU A 317 25.86 -9.45 6.96
N PHE A 318 25.24 -8.27 7.10
CA PHE A 318 25.53 -7.34 8.20
C PHE A 318 25.25 -8.01 9.54
N PHE A 319 24.19 -8.83 9.62
CA PHE A 319 23.81 -9.54 10.84
C PHE A 319 24.74 -10.69 11.20
N ARG A 320 25.92 -10.85 10.58
CA ARG A 320 26.99 -11.73 11.08
C ARG A 320 27.81 -11.10 12.20
N TYR A 321 27.58 -9.82 12.48
CA TYR A 321 28.29 -9.02 13.48
C TYR A 321 27.33 -8.61 14.60
N LYS A 322 27.81 -8.64 15.86
CA LYS A 322 27.00 -8.33 17.05
C LYS A 322 26.51 -6.89 17.04
N TYR A 323 27.34 -5.95 16.62
CA TYR A 323 27.05 -4.52 16.74
C TYR A 323 26.92 -3.87 15.35
N GLN A 324 25.87 -3.08 15.14
CA GLN A 324 25.60 -2.40 13.87
C GLN A 324 25.60 -0.90 14.08
N MET A 325 26.39 -0.18 13.29
CA MET A 325 26.38 1.28 13.35
C MET A 325 25.31 1.86 12.42
N ASN A 326 24.46 2.73 12.96
CA ASN A 326 23.63 3.64 12.20
C ASN A 326 24.21 5.04 12.32
N ILE A 327 24.89 5.46 11.26
CA ILE A 327 25.54 6.76 11.13
C ILE A 327 24.93 7.50 9.95
N ASP A 328 24.60 8.76 10.16
CA ASP A 328 23.89 9.56 9.17
C ASP A 328 24.74 9.78 7.92
N GLY A 329 24.04 10.03 6.82
CA GLY A 329 24.67 10.37 5.55
C GLY A 329 24.59 11.85 5.31
N THR A 330 24.12 12.18 4.11
CA THR A 330 23.68 13.53 3.77
C THR A 330 22.53 13.99 4.69
N VAL A 331 21.64 13.06 5.06
CA VAL A 331 20.57 13.22 6.04
C VAL A 331 20.44 11.94 6.88
N ALA A 332 19.34 11.77 7.63
CA ALA A 332 19.06 10.56 8.40
C ALA A 332 19.30 9.28 7.59
N ALA A 333 19.94 8.28 8.21
CA ALA A 333 20.20 7.02 7.55
C ALA A 333 18.95 6.11 7.48
N TYR A 334 18.29 6.07 6.31
CA TYR A 334 17.08 5.27 6.03
C TYR A 334 17.24 3.73 6.15
N ARG A 335 18.39 3.25 6.63
CA ARG A 335 18.60 1.82 6.96
C ARG A 335 18.18 1.48 8.38
N LEU A 336 17.96 2.48 9.25
CA LEU A 336 17.69 2.24 10.67
C LEU A 336 16.51 1.29 10.92
N PRO A 337 15.34 1.41 10.25
CA PRO A 337 14.23 0.47 10.46
C PRO A 337 14.65 -0.99 10.29
N TYR A 338 15.49 -1.27 9.29
CA TYR A 338 15.96 -2.61 8.96
C TYR A 338 17.02 -3.12 9.93
N LEU A 339 17.86 -2.23 10.47
CA LEU A 339 18.82 -2.57 11.53
C LEU A 339 18.09 -2.92 12.83
N LEU A 340 17.08 -2.13 13.23
CA LEU A 340 16.24 -2.38 14.40
C LEU A 340 15.40 -3.66 14.28
N ALA A 341 14.94 -3.97 13.07
CA ALA A 341 14.29 -5.25 12.76
C ALA A 341 15.25 -6.46 12.83
N GLY A 342 16.56 -6.19 12.91
CA GLY A 342 17.65 -7.14 13.05
C GLY A 342 17.70 -7.90 14.39
N ASN A 343 18.68 -8.78 14.57
CA ASN A 343 19.05 -9.35 15.88
C ASN A 343 20.49 -9.01 16.26
N SER A 344 20.95 -7.84 15.81
CA SER A 344 22.23 -7.25 16.21
C SER A 344 21.93 -5.96 16.96
N LEU A 345 22.78 -5.61 17.92
CA LEU A 345 22.60 -4.41 18.72
C LEU A 345 22.94 -3.18 17.89
N VAL A 346 22.01 -2.23 17.82
CA VAL A 346 22.19 -1.01 17.02
C VAL A 346 22.85 0.07 17.86
N PHE A 347 23.94 0.62 17.34
CA PHE A 347 24.57 1.85 17.81
C PHE A 347 24.08 2.97 16.91
N LYS A 348 23.42 3.99 17.47
CA LYS A 348 22.88 5.11 16.69
C LYS A 348 23.63 6.38 17.06
N GLN A 349 24.21 7.01 16.05
CA GLN A 349 24.81 8.34 16.19
C GLN A 349 23.75 9.36 16.62
N ASP A 350 24.11 10.21 17.57
CA ASP A 350 23.39 11.40 17.93
C ASP A 350 23.47 12.41 16.78
N SER A 351 22.31 12.89 16.36
CA SER A 351 22.16 13.68 15.14
C SER A 351 20.93 14.56 15.24
N SER A 352 21.01 15.73 14.60
CA SER A 352 19.88 16.63 14.45
C SER A 352 18.84 16.10 13.45
N TYR A 353 19.18 15.13 12.60
CA TYR A 353 18.26 14.54 11.63
C TYR A 353 17.42 13.41 12.23
N TYR A 354 16.15 13.36 11.83
CA TYR A 354 15.22 12.34 12.29
C TYR A 354 14.25 11.88 11.20
N GLU A 355 13.82 10.61 11.30
CA GLU A 355 12.69 10.07 10.54
C GLU A 355 11.42 10.10 11.40
N PHE A 356 10.26 9.87 10.77
CA PHE A 356 8.94 9.99 11.40
C PHE A 356 8.70 9.15 12.67
N PHE A 357 9.51 8.11 12.89
CA PHE A 357 9.38 7.18 14.02
C PHE A 357 10.47 7.34 15.08
N TYR A 358 11.45 8.22 14.87
CA TYR A 358 12.60 8.35 15.78
C TYR A 358 12.17 8.78 17.18
N ASN A 359 11.06 9.52 17.31
CA ASN A 359 10.52 9.94 18.60
C ASN A 359 9.98 8.78 19.46
N LEU A 360 9.79 7.58 18.88
CA LEU A 360 9.46 6.36 19.59
C LEU A 360 10.70 5.65 20.14
N LEU A 361 11.90 6.04 19.67
CA LEU A 361 13.14 5.39 20.06
C LEU A 361 13.71 6.00 21.34
N GLU A 362 13.71 5.22 22.40
CA GLU A 362 14.39 5.55 23.64
C GLU A 362 15.85 5.02 23.68
N PRO A 363 16.84 5.87 24.00
CA PRO A 363 18.22 5.46 24.22
C PRO A 363 18.33 4.41 25.34
N TYR A 364 19.22 3.43 25.15
CA TYR A 364 19.43 2.28 26.05
C TYR A 364 18.21 1.35 26.23
N VAL A 365 17.06 1.65 25.62
CA VAL A 365 15.90 0.76 25.54
C VAL A 365 15.82 0.10 24.18
N HIS A 366 16.04 0.86 23.09
CA HIS A 366 15.95 0.36 21.71
C HIS A 366 17.28 0.38 20.96
N TYR A 367 18.25 1.17 21.41
CA TYR A 367 19.57 1.29 20.77
C TYR A 367 20.61 1.84 21.75
N ILE A 368 21.89 1.75 21.39
CA ILE A 368 22.99 2.39 22.12
C ILE A 368 23.26 3.77 21.50
N PRO A 369 23.06 4.88 22.22
CA PRO A 369 23.42 6.19 21.71
C PRO A 369 24.94 6.33 21.61
N VAL A 370 25.39 7.00 20.56
CA VAL A 370 26.80 7.35 20.34
C VAL A 370 26.86 8.84 20.09
N HIS A 371 27.76 9.55 20.75
CA HIS A 371 27.93 10.98 20.56
C HIS A 371 28.17 11.32 19.09
N LYS A 372 27.71 12.51 18.66
CA LYS A 372 27.82 13.00 17.27
C LYS A 372 29.24 12.86 16.71
N GLU A 373 30.23 13.16 17.54
CA GLU A 373 31.66 13.09 17.18
C GLU A 373 32.29 11.70 17.27
N LEU A 374 31.55 10.65 17.65
CA LEU A 374 32.05 9.28 17.82
C LEU A 374 33.20 9.12 18.84
N ASN A 375 33.43 10.11 19.69
CA ASN A 375 34.51 10.12 20.69
C ASN A 375 34.27 9.12 21.83
N ASP A 376 33.01 8.78 22.09
CA ASP A 376 32.58 7.79 23.06
C ASP A 376 32.40 6.38 22.44
N LEU A 377 32.56 6.22 21.13
CA LEU A 377 32.22 4.96 20.44
C LEU A 377 32.98 3.75 21.00
N ILE A 378 34.29 3.88 21.22
CA ILE A 378 35.12 2.80 21.76
C ILE A 378 34.68 2.43 23.17
N GLN A 379 34.49 3.43 24.03
CA GLN A 379 33.99 3.23 25.39
C GLN A 379 32.61 2.55 25.41
N SER A 380 31.70 2.96 24.51
CA SER A 380 30.37 2.37 24.39
C SER A 380 30.41 0.92 23.92
N ILE A 381 31.34 0.56 23.01
CA ILE A 381 31.56 -0.85 22.61
C ILE A 381 32.05 -1.67 23.82
N ASP A 382 33.06 -1.17 24.54
CA ASP A 382 33.64 -1.86 25.71
C ASP A 382 32.59 -2.08 26.82
N GLN A 383 31.76 -1.09 27.10
CA GLN A 383 30.68 -1.19 28.09
C GLN A 383 29.65 -2.27 27.73
N VAL A 384 29.28 -2.36 26.46
CA VAL A 384 28.33 -3.38 25.97
C VAL A 384 28.95 -4.77 26.00
N MET A 385 30.23 -4.90 25.65
CA MET A 385 30.96 -6.18 25.73
C MET A 385 31.05 -6.72 27.16
N GLN A 386 31.16 -5.83 28.16
CA GLN A 386 31.16 -6.20 29.58
C GLN A 386 29.78 -6.63 30.11
N ASN A 387 28.69 -6.30 29.43
CA ASN A 387 27.33 -6.64 29.85
C ASN A 387 26.44 -7.15 28.70
N PRO A 388 26.69 -8.38 28.20
CA PRO A 388 25.98 -8.93 27.06
C PRO A 388 24.48 -9.16 27.32
N HIS A 389 24.06 -9.41 28.57
CA HIS A 389 22.65 -9.64 28.92
C HIS A 389 21.76 -8.42 28.59
N LYS A 390 22.25 -7.20 28.83
CA LYS A 390 21.51 -5.98 28.46
C LYS A 390 21.30 -5.85 26.94
N SER A 391 22.22 -6.38 26.13
CA SER A 391 22.11 -6.31 24.67
C SER A 391 20.89 -7.06 24.15
N HIS A 392 20.60 -8.24 24.71
CA HIS A 392 19.45 -9.06 24.32
C HIS A 392 18.13 -8.32 24.56
N GLN A 393 17.98 -7.66 25.70
CA GLN A 393 16.78 -6.86 26.00
C GLN A 393 16.59 -5.71 25.01
N ILE A 394 17.66 -4.96 24.72
CA ILE A 394 17.60 -3.81 23.80
C ILE A 394 17.22 -4.27 22.38
N ILE A 395 17.79 -5.38 21.94
CA ILE A 395 17.44 -6.01 20.65
C ILE A 395 15.97 -6.47 20.64
N ALA A 396 15.49 -7.10 21.71
CA ALA A 396 14.09 -7.53 21.79
C ALA A 396 13.13 -6.33 21.71
N ASN A 397 13.37 -5.30 22.51
CA ASN A 397 12.58 -4.07 22.53
C ASN A 397 12.54 -3.38 21.16
N SER A 398 13.70 -3.20 20.51
CA SER A 398 13.76 -2.57 19.18
C SER A 398 13.00 -3.36 18.11
N ARG A 399 13.12 -4.69 18.10
CA ARG A 399 12.36 -5.55 17.19
C ARG A 399 10.86 -5.44 17.43
N GLN A 400 10.46 -5.43 18.69
CA GLN A 400 9.05 -5.30 19.07
C GLN A 400 8.50 -3.94 18.64
N LEU A 401 9.28 -2.87 18.78
CA LEU A 401 8.93 -1.54 18.27
C LEU A 401 8.71 -1.56 16.76
N VAL A 402 9.58 -2.21 15.97
CA VAL A 402 9.38 -2.35 14.52
C VAL A 402 8.10 -3.11 14.20
N LEU A 403 7.84 -4.24 14.85
CA LEU A 403 6.64 -5.05 14.63
C LEU A 403 5.36 -4.28 14.96
N ASN A 404 5.40 -3.46 16.00
CA ASN A 404 4.27 -2.68 16.46
C ASN A 404 4.08 -1.35 15.70
N ASN A 405 5.10 -0.88 14.96
CA ASN A 405 5.07 0.50 14.43
C ASN A 405 5.57 0.74 13.00
N LEU A 406 6.28 -0.19 12.39
CA LEU A 406 6.98 0.06 11.12
C LEU A 406 6.65 -0.95 10.01
N LEU A 407 5.65 -1.82 10.22
CA LEU A 407 5.08 -2.66 9.17
C LEU A 407 4.29 -1.82 8.13
N PRO A 408 4.08 -2.31 6.89
CA PRO A 408 3.44 -1.54 5.82
C PRO A 408 2.09 -0.90 6.18
N GLU A 409 1.26 -1.59 6.96
CA GLU A 409 -0.02 -1.07 7.48
C GLU A 409 0.16 0.21 8.31
N HIS A 410 1.20 0.27 9.14
CA HIS A 410 1.55 1.45 9.95
C HIS A 410 1.95 2.63 9.05
N ILE A 411 2.74 2.36 8.00
CA ILE A 411 3.18 3.37 7.03
C ILE A 411 1.98 4.01 6.31
N TYR A 412 1.00 3.20 5.89
CA TYR A 412 -0.21 3.73 5.28
C TYR A 412 -1.10 4.47 6.29
N CYS A 413 -1.23 3.96 7.54
CA CYS A 413 -1.96 4.65 8.60
C CYS A 413 -1.36 6.03 8.92
N TYR A 414 -0.03 6.16 8.91
CA TYR A 414 0.65 7.44 9.13
C TYR A 414 0.27 8.46 8.05
N HIS A 415 0.40 8.11 6.77
CA HIS A 415 0.03 9.00 5.66
C HIS A 415 -1.45 9.39 5.70
N PHE A 416 -2.36 8.43 5.91
CA PHE A 416 -3.79 8.69 6.01
C PHE A 416 -4.12 9.70 7.11
N ASN A 417 -3.54 9.51 8.31
CA ASN A 417 -3.78 10.42 9.43
C ASN A 417 -3.12 11.78 9.23
N LEU A 418 -1.92 11.83 8.63
CA LEU A 418 -1.24 13.08 8.31
C LEU A 418 -2.09 13.91 7.36
N PHE A 419 -2.50 13.35 6.22
CA PHE A 419 -3.33 14.03 5.24
C PHE A 419 -4.65 14.52 5.83
N ARG A 420 -5.30 13.69 6.66
CA ARG A 420 -6.56 14.07 7.34
C ARG A 420 -6.40 15.17 8.38
N LYS A 421 -5.27 15.21 9.10
CA LYS A 421 -5.00 16.26 10.09
C LYS A 421 -4.58 17.56 9.39
N TYR A 422 -3.68 17.46 8.42
CA TYR A 422 -3.20 18.60 7.64
C TYR A 422 -4.34 19.29 6.86
N SER A 423 -5.26 18.53 6.25
CA SER A 423 -6.37 19.13 5.47
C SER A 423 -7.26 20.05 6.31
N LYS A 424 -7.35 19.82 7.64
CA LYS A 424 -8.11 20.67 8.55
C LYS A 424 -7.42 22.00 8.87
N LEU A 425 -6.13 22.10 8.57
CA LEU A 425 -5.35 23.31 8.78
C LEU A 425 -5.45 24.25 7.57
N LEU A 426 -5.80 23.76 6.38
CA LEU A 426 -5.93 24.59 5.18
C LEU A 426 -7.05 25.63 5.33
N THR A 427 -6.74 26.91 5.10
CA THR A 427 -7.72 28.01 5.08
C THR A 427 -8.16 28.35 3.66
N THR A 428 -7.30 28.11 2.68
CA THR A 428 -7.60 28.24 1.26
C THR A 428 -8.51 27.10 0.81
N ARG A 429 -9.58 27.43 0.08
CA ARG A 429 -10.43 26.42 -0.57
C ARG A 429 -9.65 25.73 -1.67
N VAL A 430 -9.46 24.43 -1.56
CA VAL A 430 -8.78 23.63 -2.59
C VAL A 430 -9.63 23.65 -3.86
N GLN A 431 -9.05 24.14 -4.96
CA GLN A 431 -9.64 24.16 -6.29
C GLN A 431 -8.57 23.77 -7.30
N LEU A 432 -8.95 23.03 -8.35
CA LEU A 432 -7.99 22.54 -9.34
C LEU A 432 -7.28 23.71 -10.02
N ARG A 433 -5.95 23.79 -9.85
CA ARG A 433 -5.16 24.87 -10.43
C ARG A 433 -4.81 24.61 -11.90
N PRO A 434 -4.58 25.68 -12.69
CA PRO A 434 -4.02 25.55 -14.03
C PRO A 434 -2.69 24.79 -14.02
N GLN A 435 -2.37 24.07 -15.10
CA GLN A 435 -1.10 23.34 -15.29
C GLN A 435 -0.88 22.13 -14.36
N MET A 436 -1.89 21.75 -13.58
CA MET A 436 -1.87 20.53 -12.80
C MET A 436 -2.05 19.31 -13.69
N MET A 437 -1.12 18.37 -13.62
CA MET A 437 -1.22 17.08 -14.30
C MET A 437 -1.89 16.09 -13.38
N ARG A 438 -2.90 15.38 -13.87
CA ARG A 438 -3.50 14.27 -13.14
C ARG A 438 -2.43 13.20 -12.86
N VAL A 439 -2.31 12.76 -11.61
CA VAL A 439 -1.27 11.78 -11.20
C VAL A 439 -1.60 10.39 -11.73
N PHE A 440 -2.89 10.05 -11.77
CA PHE A 440 -3.40 8.76 -12.25
C PHE A 440 -4.44 8.97 -13.34
N ASN A 441 -4.57 8.04 -14.27
CA ASN A 441 -5.65 8.14 -15.27
C ASN A 441 -7.01 7.86 -14.61
N GLU A 442 -8.13 8.22 -15.27
CA GLU A 442 -9.51 8.01 -14.79
C GLU A 442 -9.85 6.58 -14.35
N THR A 443 -9.04 5.64 -14.78
CA THR A 443 -9.19 4.20 -14.55
C THR A 443 -8.45 3.68 -13.34
N ASP A 444 -7.57 4.47 -12.72
CA ASP A 444 -6.67 3.97 -11.69
C ASP A 444 -7.24 4.09 -10.26
N VAL A 445 -8.38 4.75 -10.08
CA VAL A 445 -8.95 5.06 -8.75
C VAL A 445 -10.44 4.69 -8.72
N CYS A 446 -10.85 3.86 -7.77
CA CYS A 446 -12.26 3.68 -7.47
C CYS A 446 -12.83 5.01 -6.92
N LYS A 447 -13.71 5.66 -7.68
CA LYS A 447 -14.43 6.85 -7.20
C LYS A 447 -15.45 6.44 -6.13
N CYS A 448 -15.07 6.57 -4.87
CA CYS A 448 -16.03 6.47 -3.77
C CYS A 448 -16.69 7.83 -3.54
N ALA A 449 -17.95 7.96 -3.99
CA ALA A 449 -18.73 9.19 -3.79
C ALA A 449 -18.85 9.51 -2.28
N PRO A 450 -18.29 10.64 -1.78
CA PRO A 450 -18.19 10.89 -0.34
C PRO A 450 -19.55 11.27 0.29
N ASN A 451 -20.44 11.88 -0.47
CA ASN A 451 -21.82 12.22 -0.11
C ASN A 451 -22.63 12.45 -1.38
N LEU A 452 -23.61 11.59 -1.70
CA LEU A 452 -24.66 11.96 -2.64
C LEU A 452 -25.69 12.83 -1.91
N ARG A 453 -25.40 14.13 -1.84
CA ARG A 453 -26.41 15.21 -1.76
C ARG A 453 -26.21 16.08 -3.01
N HIS A 454 -26.99 15.79 -4.06
CA HIS A 454 -27.02 16.47 -5.38
C HIS A 454 -25.67 16.39 -6.13
N GLU A 455 -25.53 16.24 -7.44
CA GLU A 455 -26.35 16.08 -8.63
C GLU A 455 -25.34 15.73 -9.76
N HIS A 456 -25.83 15.14 -10.85
CA HIS A 456 -25.17 14.92 -12.16
C HIS A 456 -24.51 13.55 -12.43
N GLU A 457 -25.07 12.93 -13.46
CA GLU A 457 -24.68 11.71 -14.18
C GLU A 457 -23.41 11.92 -15.04
N PHE A 458 -22.61 10.87 -15.24
CA PHE A 458 -22.41 10.14 -16.52
C PHE A 458 -21.04 9.47 -16.64
N ASN A 459 -21.10 8.29 -17.29
CA ASN A 459 -20.09 7.37 -17.81
C ASN A 459 -18.69 7.93 -18.13
N ALA A 460 -17.66 7.13 -17.82
CA ALA A 460 -16.43 7.10 -18.63
C ALA A 460 -15.72 5.73 -18.55
N PHE A 461 -15.55 5.10 -19.71
CA PHE A 461 -14.59 4.04 -19.99
C PHE A 461 -13.16 4.60 -19.96
N CYS A 462 -12.14 3.81 -19.60
CA CYS A 462 -10.80 4.00 -20.15
C CYS A 462 -9.91 2.75 -20.09
N ILE A 463 -8.83 2.79 -20.85
CA ILE A 463 -7.82 1.74 -21.07
C ILE A 463 -6.51 2.21 -20.42
N VAL A 464 -5.85 1.35 -19.63
CA VAL A 464 -4.58 1.65 -18.93
C VAL A 464 -3.37 1.30 -19.80
N SER A 465 -2.33 2.14 -19.75
CA SER A 465 -0.95 1.81 -20.13
C SER A 465 -0.03 1.96 -18.91
N GLN A 466 1.02 1.14 -18.84
CA GLN A 466 1.75 0.80 -17.61
C GLN A 466 3.07 1.56 -17.41
N PRO A 467 3.51 1.78 -16.15
CA PRO A 467 4.92 1.90 -15.82
C PRO A 467 5.56 0.53 -15.60
N LYS A 468 6.77 0.36 -16.16
CA LYS A 468 7.62 -0.83 -16.05
C LYS A 468 8.27 -0.91 -14.65
N GLY A 469 7.52 -1.37 -13.66
CA GLY A 469 8.04 -1.77 -12.35
C GLY A 469 7.34 -3.03 -11.88
N ARG A 470 8.07 -4.11 -11.59
CA ARG A 470 7.48 -5.27 -10.91
C ARG A 470 7.15 -4.83 -9.50
N ILE A 471 5.88 -4.59 -9.23
CA ILE A 471 5.30 -4.48 -7.89
C ILE A 471 4.79 -5.88 -7.54
N THR A 472 5.15 -6.39 -6.37
CA THR A 472 4.56 -7.61 -5.81
C THR A 472 3.03 -7.55 -5.86
N VAL A 473 2.40 -8.56 -6.47
CA VAL A 473 0.95 -8.74 -6.41
C VAL A 473 0.63 -9.28 -5.02
N ASP A 474 0.51 -8.40 -4.04
CA ASP A 474 -0.13 -8.77 -2.77
C ASP A 474 -1.66 -8.75 -2.92
N ILE A 475 -2.34 -9.48 -2.04
CA ILE A 475 -3.79 -9.69 -2.16
C ILE A 475 -4.57 -8.37 -2.01
N LEU A 476 -4.11 -7.43 -1.17
CA LEU A 476 -4.72 -6.11 -0.97
C LEU A 476 -4.50 -5.18 -2.17
N SER A 477 -3.38 -5.31 -2.88
CA SER A 477 -3.17 -4.62 -4.15
C SER A 477 -4.16 -5.06 -5.22
N VAL A 478 -4.60 -6.33 -5.22
CA VAL A 478 -5.69 -6.79 -6.10
C VAL A 478 -7.02 -6.13 -5.74
N PHE A 479 -7.31 -5.93 -4.45
CA PHE A 479 -8.53 -5.22 -4.04
C PHE A 479 -8.56 -3.76 -4.50
N GLY A 480 -7.43 -3.05 -4.39
CA GLY A 480 -7.34 -1.63 -4.72
C GLY A 480 -7.22 -1.33 -6.22
N ARG A 481 -6.58 -2.20 -7.02
CA ARG A 481 -6.28 -1.93 -8.45
C ARG A 481 -7.34 -2.45 -9.42
N GLN A 482 -8.62 -2.36 -9.06
CA GLN A 482 -9.72 -2.76 -9.95
C GLN A 482 -10.23 -1.56 -10.75
N SER A 483 -9.68 -1.41 -11.96
CA SER A 483 -9.93 -0.24 -12.81
C SER A 483 -11.28 -0.20 -13.51
N MET A 484 -12.05 -1.29 -13.48
CA MET A 484 -13.25 -1.45 -14.30
C MET A 484 -14.34 -2.22 -13.54
N ALA A 485 -15.54 -1.64 -13.47
CA ALA A 485 -16.73 -2.30 -12.95
C ALA A 485 -17.06 -3.56 -13.77
N PHE A 486 -17.65 -4.58 -13.14
CA PHE A 486 -17.90 -5.88 -13.78
C PHE A 486 -18.68 -5.75 -15.09
N ASP A 487 -19.72 -4.93 -15.13
CA ASP A 487 -20.59 -4.79 -16.30
C ASP A 487 -19.91 -4.11 -17.50
N HIS A 488 -18.87 -3.31 -17.26
CA HIS A 488 -18.09 -2.64 -18.31
C HIS A 488 -16.93 -3.48 -18.87
N LYS A 489 -16.69 -4.67 -18.30
CA LYS A 489 -15.62 -5.56 -18.76
C LYS A 489 -15.99 -6.23 -20.07
N LYS A 490 -14.96 -6.66 -20.80
CA LYS A 490 -15.12 -7.50 -21.99
C LYS A 490 -15.83 -8.79 -21.58
N GLU A 491 -16.95 -9.08 -22.21
CA GLU A 491 -17.77 -10.28 -21.98
C GLU A 491 -17.11 -11.50 -22.61
N MET A 492 -15.99 -11.90 -22.02
CA MET A 492 -15.21 -13.06 -22.46
C MET A 492 -14.55 -13.73 -21.26
N LEU A 493 -14.28 -15.01 -21.41
CA LEU A 493 -13.44 -15.78 -20.49
C LEU A 493 -11.98 -15.63 -20.85
N PHE A 494 -11.17 -15.23 -19.87
CA PHE A 494 -9.77 -14.92 -20.07
C PHE A 494 -8.85 -15.87 -19.32
N TRP A 495 -7.75 -16.24 -19.98
CA TRP A 495 -6.68 -17.00 -19.37
C TRP A 495 -5.32 -16.78 -20.07
N ARG A 496 -4.24 -16.79 -19.29
CA ARG A 496 -2.86 -16.89 -19.79
C ARG A 496 -2.05 -17.77 -18.85
N GLY A 497 -1.25 -18.65 -19.41
CA GLY A 497 -0.36 -19.52 -18.65
C GLY A 497 0.55 -20.36 -19.54
N ARG A 498 1.26 -21.31 -18.92
CA ARG A 498 2.15 -22.25 -19.63
C ARG A 498 1.42 -23.55 -19.94
N ASP A 499 1.97 -24.31 -20.86
CA ASP A 499 1.54 -25.62 -21.37
C ASP A 499 1.78 -26.77 -20.37
N SER A 500 1.56 -26.56 -19.09
CA SER A 500 1.91 -27.55 -18.06
C SER A 500 0.89 -28.70 -17.88
N ASN A 501 -0.16 -28.72 -18.70
CA ASN A 501 -1.27 -29.69 -18.62
C ASN A 501 -2.04 -29.71 -19.96
N GLU A 502 -2.49 -30.90 -20.39
CA GLU A 502 -3.33 -31.10 -21.59
C GLU A 502 -4.64 -30.30 -21.57
N TYR A 503 -5.26 -30.12 -20.39
CA TYR A 503 -6.49 -29.34 -20.26
C TYR A 503 -6.28 -27.85 -20.61
N ARG A 504 -5.06 -27.33 -20.44
CA ARG A 504 -4.72 -25.97 -20.87
C ARG A 504 -4.60 -25.87 -22.38
N LEU A 505 -4.14 -26.94 -23.05
CA LEU A 505 -4.14 -27.01 -24.51
C LEU A 505 -5.60 -27.04 -25.02
N LYS A 506 -6.45 -27.86 -24.40
CA LYS A 506 -7.89 -27.93 -24.69
C LYS A 506 -8.59 -26.59 -24.51
N LEU A 507 -8.27 -25.82 -23.46
CA LEU A 507 -8.79 -24.47 -23.26
C LEU A 507 -8.37 -23.52 -24.40
N VAL A 508 -7.14 -23.65 -24.90
CA VAL A 508 -6.63 -22.84 -26.02
C VAL A 508 -7.28 -23.27 -27.34
N GLU A 509 -7.51 -24.57 -27.56
CA GLU A 509 -8.30 -25.06 -28.69
C GLU A 509 -9.73 -24.52 -28.68
N LEU A 510 -10.40 -24.56 -27.51
CA LEU A 510 -11.72 -23.96 -27.33
C LEU A 510 -11.69 -22.46 -27.61
N SER A 511 -10.65 -21.74 -27.17
CA SER A 511 -10.47 -20.32 -27.49
C SER A 511 -10.32 -20.04 -28.97
N ARG A 512 -9.69 -20.94 -29.73
CA ARG A 512 -9.58 -20.82 -31.19
C ARG A 512 -10.89 -21.11 -31.92
N LYS A 513 -11.73 -22.00 -31.38
CA LYS A 513 -13.07 -22.29 -31.92
C LYS A 513 -14.10 -21.21 -31.56
N HIS A 514 -13.96 -20.59 -30.40
CA HIS A 514 -14.91 -19.61 -29.84
C HIS A 514 -14.20 -18.29 -29.50
N THR A 515 -13.59 -17.66 -30.49
CA THR A 515 -12.78 -16.44 -30.33
C THR A 515 -13.58 -15.22 -29.84
N ASN A 516 -14.91 -15.25 -29.98
CA ASN A 516 -15.83 -14.25 -29.46
C ASN A 516 -16.14 -14.41 -27.97
N LEU A 517 -15.96 -15.60 -27.39
CA LEU A 517 -16.33 -15.93 -26.01
C LEU A 517 -15.13 -16.21 -25.11
N ILE A 518 -14.03 -16.72 -25.67
CA ILE A 518 -12.86 -17.14 -24.91
C ILE A 518 -11.60 -16.51 -25.51
N ASN A 519 -10.82 -15.89 -24.64
CA ASN A 519 -9.49 -15.36 -24.91
C ASN A 519 -8.47 -16.06 -24.01
N ALA A 520 -8.01 -17.23 -24.44
CA ALA A 520 -7.00 -18.03 -23.74
C ALA A 520 -5.79 -18.29 -24.64
N SER A 521 -4.58 -18.12 -24.10
CA SER A 521 -3.36 -18.43 -24.86
C SER A 521 -2.18 -18.82 -23.97
N LEU A 522 -1.22 -19.52 -24.58
CA LEU A 522 0.00 -19.97 -23.94
C LEU A 522 1.07 -18.89 -24.00
N THR A 523 1.74 -18.64 -22.87
CA THR A 523 2.86 -17.70 -22.77
C THR A 523 4.21 -18.36 -23.05
N ASN A 524 4.28 -19.68 -22.93
CA ASN A 524 5.46 -20.48 -23.26
C ASN A 524 5.08 -21.94 -23.52
N PHE A 525 5.88 -22.59 -24.36
CA PHE A 525 5.81 -24.03 -24.64
C PHE A 525 7.07 -24.71 -24.08
N PHE A 526 6.92 -25.46 -23.01
CA PHE A 526 8.01 -26.19 -22.36
C PHE A 526 7.81 -27.70 -22.41
N PHE A 527 6.60 -28.18 -22.14
CA PHE A 527 6.24 -29.60 -22.05
C PHE A 527 5.71 -30.16 -23.38
N PHE A 528 4.98 -29.36 -24.17
CA PHE A 528 4.35 -29.74 -25.44
C PHE A 528 4.90 -28.87 -26.59
N ARG A 529 6.21 -28.94 -26.82
CA ARG A 529 6.90 -28.06 -27.79
C ARG A 529 6.45 -28.30 -29.24
N ASP A 530 6.10 -29.55 -29.55
CA ASP A 530 5.55 -30.04 -30.81
C ASP A 530 4.17 -29.46 -31.13
N GLN A 531 3.39 -29.08 -30.11
CA GLN A 531 2.03 -28.55 -30.28
C GLN A 531 1.99 -27.06 -30.68
N MET A 532 3.15 -26.39 -30.75
CA MET A 532 3.23 -24.96 -31.04
C MET A 532 2.70 -24.60 -32.44
N GLU A 533 2.97 -25.42 -33.45
CA GLU A 533 2.47 -25.18 -34.81
C GLU A 533 0.94 -25.31 -34.89
N ALA A 534 0.37 -26.30 -34.21
CA ALA A 534 -1.07 -26.53 -34.18
C ALA A 534 -1.82 -25.46 -33.36
N LEU A 535 -1.31 -25.10 -32.19
CA LEU A 535 -1.97 -24.19 -31.24
C LEU A 535 -1.64 -22.71 -31.48
N GLY A 536 -0.64 -22.41 -32.30
CA GLY A 536 -0.25 -21.05 -32.67
C GLY A 536 0.86 -20.48 -31.79
N PRO A 537 1.36 -19.28 -32.15
CA PRO A 537 2.54 -18.71 -31.50
C PRO A 537 2.27 -18.36 -30.03
N LYS A 538 3.33 -18.42 -29.22
CA LYS A 538 3.29 -17.94 -27.82
C LYS A 538 2.85 -16.47 -27.78
N SER A 539 2.01 -16.15 -26.81
CA SER A 539 1.59 -14.78 -26.53
C SER A 539 2.58 -14.07 -25.61
N PRO A 540 2.74 -12.75 -25.73
CA PRO A 540 3.55 -11.98 -24.79
C PRO A 540 2.98 -12.08 -23.37
N TYR A 541 3.84 -11.88 -22.38
CA TYR A 541 3.42 -11.78 -21.00
C TYR A 541 2.41 -10.63 -20.82
N ILE A 542 1.28 -10.94 -20.20
CA ILE A 542 0.28 -9.94 -19.82
C ILE A 542 0.37 -9.72 -18.31
N PRO A 543 0.51 -8.46 -17.86
CA PRO A 543 0.49 -8.10 -16.45
C PRO A 543 -0.77 -8.59 -15.73
N PHE A 544 -0.64 -9.06 -14.49
CA PHE A 544 -1.73 -9.73 -13.78
C PHE A 544 -2.99 -8.87 -13.64
N PHE A 545 -2.86 -7.56 -13.40
CA PHE A 545 -4.02 -6.66 -13.26
C PHE A 545 -4.85 -6.51 -14.55
N GLU A 546 -4.23 -6.69 -15.73
CA GLU A 546 -4.95 -6.65 -17.02
C GLU A 546 -5.93 -7.82 -17.20
N PHE A 547 -5.79 -8.88 -16.41
CA PHE A 547 -6.72 -10.01 -16.41
C PHE A 547 -8.12 -9.53 -16.05
N PHE A 548 -8.25 -8.59 -15.11
CA PHE A 548 -9.54 -8.11 -14.62
C PHE A 548 -10.29 -7.21 -15.60
N ARG A 549 -9.79 -7.03 -16.83
CA ARG A 549 -10.53 -6.36 -17.93
C ARG A 549 -11.58 -7.25 -18.60
N TYR A 550 -11.60 -8.52 -18.22
CA TYR A 550 -12.52 -9.53 -18.75
C TYR A 550 -13.48 -9.99 -17.66
N LYS A 551 -14.76 -10.14 -17.99
CA LYS A 551 -15.81 -10.54 -17.03
C LYS A 551 -15.50 -11.87 -16.37
N TYR A 552 -14.99 -12.84 -17.13
CA TYR A 552 -14.80 -14.21 -16.67
C TYR A 552 -13.31 -14.58 -16.62
N GLN A 553 -12.88 -15.23 -15.54
CA GLN A 553 -11.50 -15.68 -15.34
C GLN A 553 -11.46 -17.19 -15.18
N MET A 554 -10.61 -17.87 -15.95
CA MET A 554 -10.41 -19.30 -15.78
C MET A 554 -9.33 -19.60 -14.75
N ASN A 555 -9.65 -20.41 -13.76
CA ASN A 555 -8.70 -21.07 -12.88
C ASN A 555 -8.59 -22.54 -13.28
N ILE A 556 -7.58 -22.83 -14.09
CA ILE A 556 -7.29 -24.15 -14.64
C ILE A 556 -5.92 -24.65 -14.17
N ASP A 557 -5.88 -25.91 -13.78
CA ASP A 557 -4.70 -26.48 -13.16
C ASP A 557 -3.52 -26.60 -14.12
N GLY A 558 -2.33 -26.55 -13.54
CA GLY A 558 -1.09 -26.81 -14.27
C GLY A 558 -0.66 -28.24 -14.02
N THR A 559 0.62 -28.38 -13.68
CA THR A 559 1.15 -29.64 -13.13
C THR A 559 0.48 -30.00 -11.79
N VAL A 560 0.01 -28.99 -11.05
CA VAL A 560 -0.73 -29.07 -9.78
C VAL A 560 -1.79 -27.97 -9.72
N ALA A 561 -2.47 -27.84 -8.58
CA ALA A 561 -3.43 -26.77 -8.30
C ALA A 561 -2.91 -25.40 -8.75
N ALA A 562 -3.79 -24.61 -9.36
CA ALA A 562 -3.45 -23.26 -9.79
C ALA A 562 -3.40 -22.28 -8.60
N TYR A 563 -2.19 -22.03 -8.06
CA TYR A 563 -1.92 -21.10 -6.94
C TYR A 563 -2.29 -19.62 -7.19
N ARG A 564 -2.89 -19.30 -8.35
CA ARG A 564 -3.40 -17.97 -8.63
C ARG A 564 -4.83 -17.75 -8.11
N LEU A 565 -5.52 -18.81 -7.68
CA LEU A 565 -6.92 -18.75 -7.28
C LEU A 565 -7.20 -17.68 -6.20
N PRO A 566 -6.43 -17.54 -5.11
CA PRO A 566 -6.67 -16.51 -4.10
C PRO A 566 -6.75 -15.10 -4.70
N TYR A 567 -5.86 -14.81 -5.64
CA TYR A 567 -5.79 -13.51 -6.31
C TYR A 567 -6.92 -13.31 -7.33
N LEU A 568 -7.37 -14.38 -7.99
CA LEU A 568 -8.54 -14.29 -8.88
C LEU A 568 -9.82 -14.03 -8.07
N LEU A 569 -10.00 -14.72 -6.94
CA LEU A 569 -11.14 -14.53 -6.03
C LEU A 569 -11.15 -13.14 -5.37
N ALA A 570 -9.95 -12.57 -5.12
CA ALA A 570 -9.77 -11.20 -4.64
C ALA A 570 -10.15 -10.14 -5.69
N GLY A 571 -10.23 -10.52 -6.96
CA GLY A 571 -10.61 -9.63 -8.05
C GLY A 571 -12.10 -9.29 -8.08
N ASN A 572 -12.53 -8.50 -9.08
CA ASN A 572 -13.94 -8.24 -9.35
C ASN A 572 -14.42 -8.87 -10.67
N SER A 573 -13.80 -9.98 -11.08
CA SER A 573 -14.23 -10.80 -12.22
C SER A 573 -14.77 -12.14 -11.71
N LEU A 574 -15.73 -12.72 -12.40
CA LEU A 574 -16.32 -14.01 -12.04
C LEU A 574 -15.32 -15.14 -12.34
N VAL A 575 -15.02 -15.95 -11.33
CA VAL A 575 -14.04 -17.02 -11.45
C VAL A 575 -14.72 -18.33 -11.84
N PHE A 576 -14.24 -18.94 -12.91
CA PHE A 576 -14.53 -20.31 -13.31
C PHE A 576 -13.42 -21.21 -12.78
N LYS A 577 -13.76 -22.21 -12.00
CA LYS A 577 -12.78 -23.13 -11.41
C LYS A 577 -13.00 -24.53 -11.96
N GLN A 578 -11.96 -25.06 -12.60
CA GLN A 578 -11.93 -26.44 -13.03
C GLN A 578 -12.09 -27.39 -11.83
N ASP A 579 -12.92 -28.40 -12.00
CA ASP A 579 -13.00 -29.54 -11.11
C ASP A 579 -11.68 -30.31 -11.17
N SER A 580 -11.12 -30.55 -9.99
CA SER A 580 -9.77 -31.05 -9.87
C SER A 580 -9.62 -31.87 -8.61
N SER A 581 -8.84 -32.94 -8.73
CA SER A 581 -8.34 -33.70 -7.59
C SER A 581 -7.32 -32.92 -6.75
N TYR A 582 -6.75 -31.83 -7.27
CA TYR A 582 -5.85 -30.97 -6.54
C TYR A 582 -6.63 -29.91 -5.76
N TYR A 583 -6.23 -29.71 -4.50
CA TYR A 583 -6.82 -28.71 -3.63
C TYR A 583 -5.74 -27.95 -2.86
N GLU A 584 -6.02 -26.68 -2.59
CA GLU A 584 -5.24 -25.88 -1.65
C GLU A 584 -5.91 -25.88 -0.28
N PHE A 585 -5.18 -25.42 0.75
CA PHE A 585 -5.60 -25.50 2.15
C PHE A 585 -6.94 -24.82 2.49
N PHE A 586 -7.41 -23.91 1.63
CA PHE A 586 -8.63 -23.13 1.83
C PHE A 586 -9.79 -23.58 0.94
N TYR A 587 -9.60 -24.58 0.07
CA TYR A 587 -10.64 -24.97 -0.90
C TYR A 587 -11.91 -25.51 -0.23
N ASN A 588 -11.78 -26.06 0.98
CA ASN A 588 -12.91 -26.48 1.81
C ASN A 588 -13.80 -25.32 2.31
N LEU A 589 -13.32 -24.08 2.22
CA LEU A 589 -14.12 -22.88 2.49
C LEU A 589 -14.89 -22.41 1.25
N LEU A 590 -14.53 -22.91 0.07
CA LEU A 590 -15.18 -22.54 -1.18
C LEU A 590 -16.42 -23.39 -1.42
N GLU A 591 -17.43 -22.76 -1.98
CA GLU A 591 -18.72 -23.38 -2.28
C GLU A 591 -19.05 -23.08 -3.75
N PRO A 592 -19.35 -24.11 -4.57
CA PRO A 592 -19.77 -23.93 -5.95
C PRO A 592 -21.02 -23.04 -6.03
N TYR A 593 -21.06 -22.14 -7.01
CA TYR A 593 -22.13 -21.15 -7.22
C TYR A 593 -22.36 -20.14 -6.08
N VAL A 594 -21.53 -20.18 -5.03
CA VAL A 594 -21.49 -19.16 -3.98
C VAL A 594 -20.22 -18.33 -4.10
N HIS A 595 -19.07 -18.97 -4.37
CA HIS A 595 -17.76 -18.32 -4.45
C HIS A 595 -17.13 -18.38 -5.85
N TYR A 596 -17.54 -19.32 -6.68
CA TYR A 596 -17.02 -19.50 -8.04
C TYR A 596 -18.00 -20.34 -8.90
N ILE A 597 -17.80 -20.36 -10.21
CA ILE A 597 -18.52 -21.22 -11.14
C ILE A 597 -17.74 -22.52 -11.35
N PRO A 598 -18.28 -23.71 -10.96
CA PRO A 598 -17.61 -24.97 -11.22
C PRO A 598 -17.61 -25.27 -12.73
N VAL A 599 -16.53 -25.88 -13.21
CA VAL A 599 -16.39 -26.37 -14.58
C VAL A 599 -15.89 -27.80 -14.50
N HIS A 600 -16.48 -28.72 -15.24
CA HIS A 600 -16.04 -30.11 -15.28
C HIS A 600 -14.56 -30.21 -15.67
N LYS A 601 -13.87 -31.25 -15.16
CA LYS A 601 -12.44 -31.47 -15.39
C LYS A 601 -12.07 -31.44 -16.87
N GLU A 602 -12.91 -32.01 -17.71
CA GLU A 602 -12.71 -32.08 -19.16
C GLU A 602 -13.12 -30.81 -19.93
N LEU A 603 -13.60 -29.76 -19.26
CA LEU A 603 -14.08 -28.52 -19.88
C LEU A 603 -15.22 -28.70 -20.91
N ASN A 604 -15.90 -29.86 -20.89
CA ASN A 604 -16.99 -30.18 -21.82
C ASN A 604 -18.26 -29.37 -21.54
N ASP A 605 -18.44 -28.91 -20.30
CA ASP A 605 -19.52 -28.04 -19.85
C ASP A 605 -19.13 -26.55 -19.84
N LEU A 606 -17.91 -26.19 -20.25
CA LEU A 606 -17.41 -24.81 -20.17
C LEU A 606 -18.27 -23.85 -20.98
N MET A 607 -18.64 -24.23 -22.21
CA MET A 607 -19.48 -23.39 -23.07
C MET A 607 -20.88 -23.20 -22.47
N GLN A 608 -21.50 -24.28 -22.00
CA GLN A 608 -22.78 -24.22 -21.31
C GLN A 608 -22.73 -23.34 -20.06
N SER A 609 -21.64 -23.45 -19.28
CA SER A 609 -21.44 -22.65 -18.07
C SER A 609 -21.27 -21.16 -18.40
N ILE A 610 -20.58 -20.82 -19.49
CA ILE A 610 -20.48 -19.44 -19.99
C ILE A 610 -21.87 -18.92 -20.40
N ASP A 611 -22.63 -19.70 -21.17
CA ASP A 611 -23.98 -19.30 -21.60
C ASP A 611 -24.93 -19.07 -20.41
N GLN A 612 -24.86 -19.94 -19.40
CA GLN A 612 -25.67 -19.81 -18.17
C GLN A 612 -25.39 -18.53 -17.40
N VAL A 613 -24.12 -18.13 -17.25
CA VAL A 613 -23.78 -16.90 -16.53
C VAL A 613 -24.07 -15.64 -17.36
N MET A 614 -23.99 -15.73 -18.69
CA MET A 614 -24.36 -14.64 -19.60
C MET A 614 -25.87 -14.37 -19.56
N GLN A 615 -26.68 -15.42 -19.41
CA GLN A 615 -28.14 -15.31 -19.26
C GLN A 615 -28.57 -14.79 -17.88
N ASN A 616 -27.69 -14.82 -16.87
CA ASN A 616 -28.01 -14.36 -15.52
C ASN A 616 -26.85 -13.54 -14.90
N PRO A 617 -26.64 -12.30 -15.36
CA PRO A 617 -25.54 -11.45 -14.89
C PRO A 617 -25.68 -11.11 -13.39
N HIS A 618 -26.90 -11.06 -12.84
CA HIS A 618 -27.15 -10.72 -11.44
C HIS A 618 -26.53 -11.72 -10.45
N LYS A 619 -26.61 -13.03 -10.75
CA LYS A 619 -25.95 -14.05 -9.92
C LYS A 619 -24.43 -13.88 -9.90
N SER A 620 -23.83 -13.35 -10.97
CA SER A 620 -22.38 -13.15 -11.05
C SER A 620 -21.87 -12.16 -10.02
N HIS A 621 -22.59 -11.05 -9.81
CA HIS A 621 -22.24 -10.02 -8.83
C HIS A 621 -22.22 -10.57 -7.39
N GLN A 622 -23.22 -11.37 -7.03
CA GLN A 622 -23.29 -11.98 -5.70
C GLN A 622 -22.12 -12.94 -5.46
N ILE A 623 -21.80 -13.77 -6.46
CA ILE A 623 -20.70 -14.75 -6.36
C ILE A 623 -19.36 -14.03 -6.17
N ILE A 624 -19.12 -12.96 -6.92
CA ILE A 624 -17.91 -12.12 -6.81
C ILE A 624 -17.84 -11.45 -5.42
N ALA A 625 -18.95 -10.92 -4.90
CA ALA A 625 -18.98 -10.29 -3.59
C ALA A 625 -18.63 -11.30 -2.47
N ASN A 626 -19.22 -12.49 -2.52
CA ASN A 626 -18.94 -13.57 -1.58
C ASN A 626 -17.47 -14.03 -1.64
N SER A 627 -16.93 -14.24 -2.85
CA SER A 627 -15.54 -14.66 -3.03
C SER A 627 -14.54 -13.66 -2.44
N ARG A 628 -14.78 -12.38 -2.70
CA ARG A 628 -13.98 -11.26 -2.17
C ARG A 628 -14.03 -11.20 -0.65
N GLN A 629 -15.22 -11.39 -0.07
CA GLN A 629 -15.38 -11.37 1.38
C GLN A 629 -14.67 -12.56 2.04
N LEU A 630 -14.75 -13.75 1.44
CA LEU A 630 -14.04 -14.94 1.92
C LEU A 630 -12.53 -14.69 1.97
N VAL A 631 -11.97 -14.05 0.92
CA VAL A 631 -10.56 -13.70 0.85
C VAL A 631 -10.15 -12.77 2.00
N LEU A 632 -10.89 -11.68 2.24
CA LEU A 632 -10.59 -10.72 3.31
C LEU A 632 -10.62 -11.39 4.70
N ASN A 633 -11.52 -12.36 4.88
CA ASN A 633 -11.72 -13.00 6.18
C ASN A 633 -10.78 -14.19 6.44
N ASN A 634 -10.13 -14.75 5.41
CA ASN A 634 -9.44 -16.04 5.56
C ASN A 634 -8.10 -16.14 4.83
N LEU A 635 -7.77 -15.25 3.88
CA LEU A 635 -6.62 -15.41 2.98
C LEU A 635 -5.61 -14.25 3.01
N LEU A 636 -5.77 -13.32 3.95
CA LEU A 636 -4.72 -12.35 4.28
C LEU A 636 -3.49 -13.02 4.95
N PRO A 637 -2.29 -12.43 4.90
CA PRO A 637 -1.06 -13.04 5.40
C PRO A 637 -1.15 -13.60 6.83
N GLU A 638 -1.79 -12.87 7.73
CA GLU A 638 -2.02 -13.27 9.13
C GLU A 638 -2.79 -14.59 9.25
N HIS A 639 -3.78 -14.82 8.38
CA HIS A 639 -4.55 -16.05 8.35
C HIS A 639 -3.70 -17.24 7.88
N ILE A 640 -2.86 -17.01 6.85
CA ILE A 640 -1.97 -18.04 6.30
C ILE A 640 -0.95 -18.49 7.35
N TYR A 641 -0.35 -17.55 8.10
CA TYR A 641 0.57 -17.89 9.18
C TYR A 641 -0.13 -18.64 10.32
N CYS A 642 -1.33 -18.20 10.73
CA CYS A 642 -2.14 -18.87 11.74
C CYS A 642 -2.50 -20.31 11.34
N TYR A 643 -2.83 -20.53 10.06
CA TYR A 643 -3.08 -21.87 9.53
C TYR A 643 -1.86 -22.79 9.67
N HIS A 644 -0.67 -22.33 9.26
CA HIS A 644 0.56 -23.13 9.38
C HIS A 644 0.90 -23.48 10.83
N PHE A 645 0.78 -22.51 11.75
CA PHE A 645 1.00 -22.76 13.17
C PHE A 645 0.09 -23.88 13.69
N ASN A 646 -1.21 -23.79 13.40
CA ASN A 646 -2.18 -24.79 13.83
C ASN A 646 -1.98 -26.14 13.14
N LEU A 647 -1.61 -26.16 11.86
CA LEU A 647 -1.29 -27.37 11.10
C LEU A 647 -0.16 -28.14 11.79
N PHE A 648 0.98 -27.50 12.04
CA PHE A 648 2.12 -28.15 12.68
C PHE A 648 1.81 -28.57 14.13
N ARG A 649 1.07 -27.75 14.89
CA ARG A 649 0.65 -28.08 16.27
C ARG A 649 -0.29 -29.28 16.34
N LYS A 650 -1.18 -29.45 15.36
CA LYS A 650 -2.09 -30.61 15.29
C LYS A 650 -1.35 -31.85 14.79
N TYR A 651 -0.56 -31.70 13.73
CA TYR A 651 0.22 -32.80 13.16
C TYR A 651 1.20 -33.39 14.16
N SER A 652 1.85 -32.57 14.99
CA SER A 652 2.78 -33.07 16.02
C SER A 652 2.13 -34.00 17.04
N LYS A 653 0.82 -33.86 17.31
CA LYS A 653 0.06 -34.74 18.21
C LYS A 653 -0.30 -36.09 17.57
N LEU A 654 -0.29 -36.18 16.23
CA LEU A 654 -0.57 -37.41 15.50
C LEU A 654 0.67 -38.31 15.35
N LEU A 655 1.86 -37.79 15.68
CA LEU A 655 3.10 -38.55 15.60
C LEU A 655 3.14 -39.58 16.72
N THR A 656 2.97 -40.85 16.35
CA THR A 656 3.11 -42.00 17.25
C THR A 656 4.58 -42.32 17.54
N THR A 657 5.46 -42.02 16.59
CA THR A 657 6.90 -42.18 16.75
C THR A 657 7.51 -40.90 17.34
N ARG A 658 8.44 -41.06 18.27
CA ARG A 658 9.26 -39.95 18.75
C ARG A 658 10.02 -39.32 17.57
N VAL A 659 9.90 -38.00 17.42
CA VAL A 659 10.65 -37.26 16.40
C VAL A 659 12.14 -37.36 16.72
N GLN A 660 12.91 -37.92 15.78
CA GLN A 660 14.36 -38.08 15.87
C GLN A 660 15.01 -37.53 14.60
N LEU A 661 16.23 -37.02 14.74
CA LEU A 661 17.06 -36.60 13.60
C LEU A 661 17.49 -37.86 12.83
N ARG A 662 17.06 -37.98 11.56
CA ARG A 662 17.43 -39.12 10.71
C ARG A 662 18.75 -38.86 9.98
N PRO A 663 19.50 -39.91 9.60
CA PRO A 663 20.69 -39.76 8.75
C PRO A 663 20.35 -38.97 7.48
N GLN A 664 21.27 -38.11 7.03
CA GLN A 664 21.13 -37.23 5.86
C GLN A 664 20.11 -36.08 5.98
N MET A 665 19.41 -35.92 7.10
CA MET A 665 18.60 -34.72 7.33
C MET A 665 19.51 -33.50 7.49
N MET A 666 19.32 -32.50 6.63
CA MET A 666 19.98 -31.20 6.77
C MET A 666 19.17 -30.31 7.70
N ARG A 667 19.86 -29.65 8.61
CA ARG A 667 19.26 -28.63 9.47
C ARG A 667 18.86 -27.44 8.58
N VAL A 668 17.56 -27.17 8.46
CA VAL A 668 17.02 -26.05 7.65
C VAL A 668 17.40 -24.69 8.24
N PHE A 669 17.58 -24.66 9.56
CA PHE A 669 17.96 -23.51 10.37
C PHE A 669 19.14 -23.93 11.23
N ASN A 670 20.23 -23.17 11.26
CA ASN A 670 21.37 -23.48 12.13
C ASN A 670 20.94 -23.46 13.62
N GLU A 671 21.71 -24.04 14.54
CA GLU A 671 21.45 -23.91 16.00
C GLU A 671 21.31 -22.47 16.46
N THR A 672 21.95 -21.60 15.70
CA THR A 672 22.00 -20.18 15.85
C THR A 672 20.67 -19.50 15.42
N ASP A 673 19.79 -20.18 14.69
CA ASP A 673 18.64 -19.56 14.03
C ASP A 673 17.33 -19.83 14.77
N VAL A 674 17.38 -20.79 15.69
CA VAL A 674 16.23 -21.24 16.47
C VAL A 674 16.29 -20.58 17.84
N CYS A 675 15.33 -19.69 18.12
CA CYS A 675 15.17 -19.12 19.46
C CYS A 675 14.86 -20.25 20.44
N LYS A 676 15.78 -20.55 21.36
CA LYS A 676 15.57 -21.57 22.41
C LYS A 676 14.68 -20.96 23.50
N CYS A 677 13.36 -21.00 23.31
CA CYS A 677 12.43 -20.62 24.36
C CYS A 677 12.58 -21.60 25.55
N ALA A 678 12.96 -21.09 26.72
CA ALA A 678 13.12 -21.93 27.91
C ALA A 678 11.76 -22.55 28.30
N PRO A 679 11.65 -23.88 28.44
CA PRO A 679 10.37 -24.56 28.64
C PRO A 679 9.68 -24.28 30.01
N ASN A 680 10.30 -23.47 30.89
CA ASN A 680 9.88 -23.29 32.27
C ASN A 680 9.67 -21.84 32.73
N LEU A 681 9.50 -20.87 31.82
CA LEU A 681 8.94 -19.59 32.23
C LEU A 681 7.42 -19.74 32.32
N ARG A 682 6.95 -20.09 33.53
CA ARG A 682 5.57 -19.80 33.93
C ARG A 682 5.33 -18.32 33.63
N HIS A 683 4.12 -18.01 33.17
CA HIS A 683 3.62 -16.66 32.94
C HIS A 683 3.92 -15.72 34.12
N GLU A 684 5.07 -15.07 34.08
CA GLU A 684 5.35 -13.83 34.78
C GLU A 684 5.98 -12.91 33.74
N HIS A 685 5.09 -12.13 33.11
CA HIS A 685 5.40 -10.90 32.38
C HIS A 685 6.66 -10.85 31.53
N GLU A 686 6.60 -11.30 30.27
CA GLU A 686 7.45 -10.74 29.20
C GLU A 686 6.60 -10.57 27.93
N LEU A 687 6.21 -9.31 27.69
CA LEU A 687 5.57 -8.77 26.49
C LEU A 687 6.64 -7.99 25.70
#